data_AF-A0AAV7VZE0-F1
#
_entry.id   AF-A0AAV7VZE0-F1
#
_cell.length_a   1.000
_cell.length_b   1.000
_cell.length_c   1.000
_cell.angle_alpha   90.00
_cell.angle_beta   90.00
_cell.angle_gamma   90.00
#
_symmetry.space_group_name_H-M   'P 1'
#
loop_
_entity.id
_entity.type
_entity.pdbx_description
1 polymer ?
#
loop_
_entity_poly.entity_id
_entity_poly.type
_entity_poly.pdbx_seq_one_letter_code
_entity_poly.pdbx_strand_id
1 'polypeptide(L)'
;MGFRFTFRGSCESPLDELRDEEASESSVNPSVRGSADLSYPFPKQATAMMWVTLILVVILQSSTESRTLMKRDVYEPFPEAQNALEVDRNVGDVFNILGKEKFHILGIIMFSQYLQKCSYEKQVERVKDITELAQKCSTGIKTPECRKSVITVALDVMCKTLPDPEMYPAHTECCTKLDPDRNVCFLSHKITNLDTLSPYEKPEPEEVCKGYKEDPAIYVEKYLYEVVRRFSSFFSSRILAFADRFEKIVMDCCKDAVVRGQCFPVKMPALAKELQQTNSLDNNYCRVIDKYGERTFKSIAAIHLSQRFPKASFKAVLDMTQDFAHKYLYCCHGDTMQCWIDMMDVASRICVNQDNISSKLKECCEKDLTERLQCILKMENDEKPADLSPRELIEHPEICEHFEDHLGQGVNRFTYEYSRRHQDFSAQLIQQISDGYQELVVQCCKTNSSECFTKGEELMKKKIAESQNILKKNCEDLQKIGNYNLNNKLLIQYTKTIPQLESKSLIEVSQSMTEVADACCKVKEGAQMSCFDSGVDMVLGDICQMQEGFFLNAKVSHCCSVSYTKRRQCFSALEMDDSYTPQPFSPDLFKLRADSCVISSPRDLKNKKQTFLVQLVKLKLNIEDYRRNPIIAAFLSMMDRCCKADDKEECFLVEEPKLIEMCQHIFETKNSIQEAA
;
A
#
# COMPACT_ATOMS: atom_id res chain seq x y z
N MET A 1 -14.44 1.79 -15.46
CA MET A 1 -13.35 2.77 -15.67
C MET A 1 -12.07 2.19 -15.07
N GLY A 2 -11.10 1.73 -15.88
CA GLY A 2 -9.77 1.41 -15.35
C GLY A 2 -8.87 2.64 -15.45
N PHE A 3 -8.04 2.97 -14.47
CA PHE A 3 -7.16 4.15 -14.55
C PHE A 3 -5.69 3.74 -14.53
N ARG A 4 -4.88 4.56 -15.21
CA ARG A 4 -3.51 4.30 -15.66
C ARG A 4 -2.52 4.75 -14.59
N PHE A 5 -1.66 3.88 -14.08
CA PHE A 5 -0.51 4.23 -13.26
C PHE A 5 0.64 4.75 -14.15
N THR A 6 1.32 5.82 -13.74
CA THR A 6 2.62 6.29 -14.28
C THR A 6 3.34 6.88 -13.10
N PHE A 7 4.40 6.21 -12.65
CA PHE A 7 5.31 6.74 -11.66
C PHE A 7 6.22 7.75 -12.37
N ARG A 8 6.18 9.02 -11.96
CA ARG A 8 7.17 10.01 -12.40
C ARG A 8 7.71 10.70 -11.15
N GLY A 9 9.00 10.51 -10.89
CA GLY A 9 9.75 11.33 -9.94
C GLY A 9 9.95 12.73 -10.53
N SER A 10 9.73 13.74 -9.70
CA SER A 10 9.87 15.16 -10.06
C SER A 10 11.35 15.58 -10.03
N CYS A 11 11.86 16.16 -11.11
CA CYS A 11 13.17 16.81 -11.17
C CYS A 11 13.12 17.92 -12.24
N GLU A 12 13.12 19.18 -11.83
CA GLU A 12 13.61 20.33 -12.61
C GLU A 12 14.40 21.24 -11.66
N SER A 13 15.58 21.68 -12.09
CA SER A 13 16.54 22.54 -11.36
C SER A 13 16.97 23.71 -12.26
N PRO A 14 17.45 24.83 -11.69
CA PRO A 14 18.61 25.57 -12.22
C PRO A 14 19.70 25.80 -11.13
N LEU A 15 20.99 25.50 -11.36
CA LEU A 15 22.11 26.40 -11.78
C LEU A 15 22.24 27.65 -10.88
N ASP A 16 23.35 28.06 -10.25
CA ASP A 16 24.80 27.86 -10.41
C ASP A 16 25.55 28.47 -9.17
N GLU A 17 26.88 28.22 -9.09
CA GLU A 17 27.95 29.04 -8.46
C GLU A 17 28.68 28.63 -7.15
N LEU A 18 29.99 28.87 -7.21
CA LEU A 18 31.15 28.29 -6.50
C LEU A 18 31.66 29.18 -5.33
N ARG A 19 32.26 28.56 -4.29
CA ARG A 19 33.61 28.88 -3.74
C ARG A 19 33.96 28.15 -2.42
N ASP A 20 35.12 27.48 -2.41
CA ASP A 20 36.32 27.57 -1.50
C ASP A 20 36.12 28.17 -0.07
N GLU A 21 36.76 27.76 1.03
CA GLU A 21 38.01 27.02 1.33
C GLU A 21 38.13 26.79 2.88
N GLU A 22 39.02 25.87 3.29
CA GLU A 22 39.80 25.76 4.57
C GLU A 22 39.09 25.62 5.95
N ALA A 23 39.23 24.51 6.72
CA ALA A 23 40.38 23.89 7.42
C ALA A 23 40.74 24.53 8.79
N SER A 24 40.60 23.77 9.90
CA SER A 24 41.62 23.68 10.98
C SER A 24 41.24 22.68 12.09
N GLU A 25 42.29 22.08 12.67
CA GLU A 25 42.38 20.89 13.52
C GLU A 25 42.11 21.09 15.02
N SER A 26 42.14 19.93 15.71
CA SER A 26 42.67 19.68 17.07
C SER A 26 41.64 19.61 18.22
N SER A 27 41.82 18.86 19.31
CA SER A 27 42.56 17.63 19.66
C SER A 27 42.23 17.30 21.13
N VAL A 28 42.46 16.04 21.54
CA VAL A 28 42.74 15.57 22.93
C VAL A 28 41.58 15.13 23.86
N ASN A 29 41.77 13.89 24.31
CA ASN A 29 41.11 12.96 25.26
C ASN A 29 41.58 13.22 26.74
N PRO A 30 41.39 12.35 27.75
CA PRO A 30 40.29 11.44 28.14
C PRO A 30 40.02 11.35 29.69
N SER A 31 39.01 10.52 30.04
CA SER A 31 39.04 9.46 31.09
C SER A 31 38.41 9.62 32.49
N VAL A 32 38.07 8.42 33.02
CA VAL A 32 37.82 7.94 34.42
C VAL A 32 36.32 7.72 34.74
N ARG A 33 35.74 6.50 34.72
CA ARG A 33 35.89 5.23 35.50
C ARG A 33 35.30 5.28 36.91
N GLY A 34 34.35 4.39 37.22
CA GLY A 34 33.88 4.10 38.59
C GLY A 34 32.67 3.16 38.65
N SER A 35 32.89 1.96 39.17
CA SER A 35 31.99 0.79 39.30
C SER A 35 31.58 0.54 40.76
N ALA A 36 30.47 -0.18 41.01
CA ALA A 36 30.33 -1.15 42.12
C ALA A 36 28.95 -1.89 42.12
N ASP A 37 29.03 -3.21 42.26
CA ASP A 37 28.00 -4.23 42.48
C ASP A 37 27.43 -4.26 43.91
N LEU A 38 26.29 -4.94 44.12
CA LEU A 38 26.04 -5.85 45.26
C LEU A 38 24.75 -6.69 45.09
N SER A 39 24.70 -7.83 45.77
CA SER A 39 24.08 -9.09 45.32
C SER A 39 23.30 -9.86 46.43
N TYR A 40 22.32 -10.70 46.03
CA TYR A 40 21.73 -11.92 46.67
C TYR A 40 20.89 -11.82 47.99
N PRO A 41 20.13 -12.87 48.47
CA PRO A 41 19.61 -14.14 47.88
C PRO A 41 18.14 -14.57 48.26
N PHE A 42 17.70 -15.73 47.70
CA PHE A 42 16.50 -16.58 47.92
C PHE A 42 16.47 -17.40 49.25
N PRO A 43 15.33 -18.00 49.74
CA PRO A 43 14.97 -19.43 49.43
C PRO A 43 13.48 -19.96 49.60
N LYS A 44 13.18 -21.05 48.84
CA LYS A 44 12.42 -22.34 49.08
C LYS A 44 10.99 -22.37 49.70
N GLN A 45 9.91 -22.86 49.04
CA GLN A 45 9.42 -24.24 48.70
C GLN A 45 8.65 -25.03 49.81
N ALA A 46 7.33 -25.26 49.61
CA ALA A 46 6.56 -26.48 49.99
C ALA A 46 5.07 -26.38 49.56
N THR A 47 4.56 -27.37 48.80
CA THR A 47 3.16 -27.94 48.77
C THR A 47 2.81 -28.49 47.37
N ALA A 48 3.08 -29.78 47.14
CA ALA A 48 3.05 -30.42 45.81
C ALA A 48 1.84 -31.32 45.52
N MET A 49 0.73 -31.27 46.29
CA MET A 49 -0.35 -32.27 46.15
C MET A 49 -1.77 -31.70 45.95
N MET A 50 -1.96 -30.37 45.98
CA MET A 50 -3.19 -29.70 45.53
C MET A 50 -3.12 -29.23 44.07
N TRP A 51 -1.96 -29.32 43.43
CA TRP A 51 -1.72 -28.81 42.08
C TRP A 51 -2.24 -29.73 40.98
N VAL A 52 -2.30 -31.05 41.19
CA VAL A 52 -2.68 -31.98 40.11
C VAL A 52 -4.14 -31.80 39.68
N THR A 53 -5.04 -31.50 40.62
CA THR A 53 -6.46 -31.22 40.33
C THR A 53 -6.65 -29.83 39.71
N LEU A 54 -5.82 -28.84 40.10
CA LEU A 54 -5.84 -27.50 39.52
C LEU A 54 -5.22 -27.49 38.11
N ILE A 55 -4.19 -28.30 37.87
CA ILE A 55 -3.55 -28.51 36.57
C ILE A 55 -4.54 -29.14 35.58
N LEU A 56 -5.37 -30.10 35.98
CA LEU A 56 -6.36 -30.69 35.07
C LEU A 56 -7.49 -29.72 34.69
N VAL A 57 -7.91 -28.84 35.60
CA VAL A 57 -8.90 -27.79 35.31
C VAL A 57 -8.29 -26.68 34.44
N VAL A 58 -7.03 -26.31 34.67
CA VAL A 58 -6.28 -25.37 33.82
C VAL A 58 -6.03 -25.94 32.43
N ILE A 59 -5.71 -27.24 32.29
CA ILE A 59 -5.53 -27.90 30.98
C ILE A 59 -6.85 -27.94 30.20
N LEU A 60 -7.98 -28.14 30.87
CA LEU A 60 -9.30 -28.12 30.21
C LEU A 60 -9.70 -26.70 29.80
N GLN A 61 -9.42 -25.66 30.61
CA GLN A 61 -9.67 -24.27 30.21
C GLN A 61 -8.71 -23.76 29.11
N SER A 62 -7.46 -24.26 29.07
CA SER A 62 -6.49 -23.91 28.00
C SER A 62 -6.73 -24.66 26.68
N SER A 63 -7.56 -25.72 26.68
CA SER A 63 -7.97 -26.42 25.46
C SER A 63 -9.12 -25.74 24.70
N THR A 64 -9.88 -24.85 25.35
CA THR A 64 -10.86 -23.97 24.68
C THR A 64 -10.27 -22.63 24.21
N GLU A 65 -9.07 -22.27 24.67
CA GLU A 65 -8.31 -21.09 24.20
C GLU A 65 -7.27 -21.42 23.10
N SER A 66 -7.16 -22.68 22.66
CA SER A 66 -6.17 -23.12 21.66
C SER A 66 -6.52 -22.81 20.19
N ARG A 67 -7.38 -21.83 19.90
CA ARG A 67 -7.56 -21.29 18.53
C ARG A 67 -6.85 -19.94 18.30
N THR A 68 -6.12 -19.42 19.28
CA THR A 68 -5.43 -18.10 19.18
C THR A 68 -3.94 -18.14 19.59
N LEU A 69 -3.23 -19.25 19.35
CA LEU A 69 -1.78 -19.32 19.55
C LEU A 69 -1.04 -19.87 18.33
N MET A 70 -0.77 -18.97 17.37
CA MET A 70 0.50 -18.94 16.64
C MET A 70 1.30 -17.72 17.12
N LYS A 71 1.70 -17.72 18.41
CA LYS A 71 2.77 -16.85 18.89
C LYS A 71 4.09 -17.59 18.63
N ARG A 72 4.80 -17.17 17.59
CA ARG A 72 6.23 -17.46 17.42
C ARG A 72 6.98 -16.32 18.09
N ASP A 73 7.73 -16.65 19.13
CA ASP A 73 8.72 -15.86 19.90
C ASP A 73 8.77 -14.36 19.60
N VAL A 74 8.02 -13.60 20.40
CA VAL A 74 8.05 -12.13 20.44
C VAL A 74 9.17 -11.73 21.40
N TYR A 75 10.31 -11.32 20.85
CA TYR A 75 11.34 -10.58 21.58
C TYR A 75 10.76 -9.21 22.01
N GLU A 76 10.79 -8.93 23.31
CA GLU A 76 10.25 -7.71 23.93
C GLU A 76 10.99 -6.45 23.44
N PRO A 77 10.28 -5.37 23.05
CA PRO A 77 10.87 -4.04 22.98
C PRO A 77 10.76 -3.33 24.36
N PHE A 78 11.89 -2.74 24.78
CA PHE A 78 12.11 -1.75 25.86
C PHE A 78 10.93 -1.37 26.80
N PRO A 79 11.05 -1.60 28.12
CA PRO A 79 10.01 -1.27 29.13
C PRO A 79 9.76 0.22 29.41
N GLU A 80 10.53 1.16 28.83
CA GLU A 80 10.47 2.59 29.21
C GLU A 80 9.73 3.49 28.21
N ALA A 81 9.33 2.98 27.04
CA ALA A 81 8.59 3.74 26.03
C ALA A 81 7.06 3.65 26.15
N GLN A 82 6.55 2.90 27.14
CA GLN A 82 5.12 2.59 27.25
C GLN A 82 4.30 3.65 28.00
N ASN A 83 4.94 4.61 28.68
CA ASN A 83 4.25 5.52 29.60
C ASN A 83 4.14 6.99 29.12
N ALA A 84 4.46 7.33 27.86
CA ALA A 84 4.50 8.73 27.42
C ALA A 84 3.65 9.11 26.18
N LEU A 85 2.88 8.20 25.57
CA LEU A 85 2.11 8.51 24.35
C LEU A 85 0.66 7.99 24.29
N GLU A 86 0.15 7.28 25.30
CA GLU A 86 -1.27 6.91 25.37
C GLU A 86 -2.09 8.01 26.06
N VAL A 87 -2.46 9.05 25.31
CA VAL A 87 -3.60 9.89 25.69
C VAL A 87 -4.53 9.94 24.50
N ASP A 88 -5.52 9.04 24.47
CA ASP A 88 -6.67 9.20 23.58
C ASP A 88 -7.30 10.56 23.89
N ARG A 89 -7.13 11.52 22.98
CA ARG A 89 -7.64 12.87 23.14
C ARG A 89 -9.16 12.82 23.12
N ASN A 90 -9.79 13.43 24.12
CA ASN A 90 -11.25 13.54 24.11
C ASN A 90 -11.71 14.51 23.01
N VAL A 91 -12.99 14.43 22.66
CA VAL A 91 -13.59 15.25 21.59
C VAL A 91 -13.40 16.77 21.77
N GLY A 92 -13.36 17.26 23.02
CA GLY A 92 -13.14 18.68 23.33
C GLY A 92 -11.68 19.12 23.11
N ASP A 93 -10.73 18.28 23.47
CA ASP A 93 -9.29 18.53 23.25
C ASP A 93 -8.98 18.57 21.75
N VAL A 94 -9.54 17.63 20.98
CA VAL A 94 -9.39 17.59 19.53
C VAL A 94 -9.99 18.85 18.89
N PHE A 95 -11.14 19.32 19.35
CA PHE A 95 -11.74 20.57 18.86
C PHE A 95 -10.87 21.79 19.17
N ASN A 96 -10.27 21.87 20.36
CA ASN A 96 -9.37 22.96 20.72
C ASN A 96 -8.11 22.99 19.85
N ILE A 97 -7.57 21.83 19.47
CA ILE A 97 -6.40 21.72 18.58
C ILE A 97 -6.75 22.13 17.15
N LEU A 98 -7.85 21.59 16.61
CA LEU A 98 -8.20 21.76 15.20
C LEU A 98 -8.87 23.11 14.90
N GLY A 99 -9.60 23.66 15.88
CA GLY A 99 -10.53 24.75 15.64
C GLY A 99 -11.75 24.33 14.82
N LYS A 100 -12.74 25.21 14.74
CA LYS A 100 -14.07 24.90 14.18
C LYS A 100 -14.03 24.48 12.70
N GLU A 101 -13.31 25.23 11.87
CA GLU A 101 -13.28 25.00 10.42
C GLU A 101 -12.62 23.67 10.06
N LYS A 102 -11.46 23.37 10.64
CA LYS A 102 -10.74 22.12 10.38
C LYS A 102 -11.48 20.91 10.94
N PHE A 103 -12.08 21.05 12.14
CA PHE A 103 -12.92 20.02 12.74
C PHE A 103 -14.12 19.70 11.83
N HIS A 104 -14.76 20.72 11.25
CA HIS A 104 -15.86 20.54 10.30
C HIS A 104 -15.42 19.74 9.07
N ILE A 105 -14.37 20.19 8.38
CA ILE A 105 -13.90 19.54 7.14
C ILE A 105 -13.45 18.10 7.41
N LEU A 106 -12.70 17.85 8.51
CA LEU A 106 -12.30 16.49 8.89
C LEU A 106 -13.51 15.62 9.27
N GLY A 107 -14.57 16.21 9.83
CA GLY A 107 -15.84 15.55 10.05
C GLY A 107 -16.50 15.11 8.75
N ILE A 108 -16.52 15.98 7.73
CA ILE A 108 -17.05 15.65 6.39
C ILE A 108 -16.27 14.48 5.80
N ILE A 109 -14.93 14.49 5.91
CA ILE A 109 -14.08 13.38 5.48
C ILE A 109 -14.50 12.09 6.19
N MET A 110 -14.50 12.10 7.52
CA MET A 110 -14.78 10.93 8.36
C MET A 110 -16.15 10.30 8.01
N PHE A 111 -17.24 11.06 8.08
CA PHE A 111 -18.56 10.48 7.82
C PHE A 111 -18.74 10.03 6.38
N SER A 112 -18.12 10.69 5.42
CA SER A 112 -18.20 10.31 4.00
C SER A 112 -17.41 9.05 3.69
N GLN A 113 -16.33 8.77 4.43
CA GLN A 113 -15.59 7.52 4.34
C GLN A 113 -16.34 6.34 4.97
N TYR A 114 -17.07 6.56 6.06
CA TYR A 114 -17.87 5.51 6.72
C TYR A 114 -19.21 5.26 6.02
N LEU A 115 -19.87 6.33 5.56
CA LEU A 115 -21.22 6.31 4.98
C LEU A 115 -21.19 6.81 3.52
N GLN A 116 -20.51 6.05 2.66
CA GLN A 116 -20.21 6.42 1.26
C GLN A 116 -21.44 6.59 0.36
N LYS A 117 -22.62 6.06 0.72
CA LYS A 117 -23.88 6.21 -0.02
C LYS A 117 -24.75 7.39 0.46
N CYS A 118 -24.44 8.00 1.62
CA CYS A 118 -25.25 9.13 2.14
C CYS A 118 -24.98 10.42 1.36
N SER A 119 -26.00 11.26 1.19
CA SER A 119 -25.88 12.57 0.52
C SER A 119 -25.03 13.55 1.32
N TYR A 120 -24.47 14.55 0.63
CA TYR A 120 -23.66 15.61 1.23
C TYR A 120 -24.39 16.32 2.39
N GLU A 121 -25.66 16.69 2.20
CA GLU A 121 -26.46 17.42 3.18
C GLU A 121 -26.61 16.63 4.49
N LYS A 122 -26.82 15.32 4.39
CA LYS A 122 -26.90 14.44 5.57
C LYS A 122 -25.56 14.31 6.29
N GLN A 123 -24.43 14.46 5.58
CA GLN A 123 -23.12 14.49 6.23
C GLN A 123 -22.91 15.81 6.98
N VAL A 124 -23.28 16.94 6.37
CA VAL A 124 -23.20 18.26 7.01
C VAL A 124 -24.01 18.30 8.32
N GLU A 125 -25.21 17.71 8.33
CA GLU A 125 -26.02 17.58 9.54
C GLU A 125 -25.31 16.79 10.66
N ARG A 126 -24.73 15.63 10.34
CA ARG A 126 -23.96 14.83 11.33
C ARG A 126 -22.72 15.54 11.83
N VAL A 127 -22.01 16.25 10.94
CA VAL A 127 -20.85 17.06 11.30
C VAL A 127 -21.26 18.17 12.26
N LYS A 128 -22.41 18.80 12.02
CA LYS A 128 -22.94 19.81 12.93
C LYS A 128 -23.19 19.23 14.32
N ASP A 129 -23.82 18.06 14.42
CA ASP A 129 -24.09 17.40 15.72
C ASP A 129 -22.81 17.13 16.52
N ILE A 130 -21.77 16.59 15.87
CA ILE A 130 -20.49 16.35 16.58
C ILE A 130 -19.78 17.66 16.91
N THR A 131 -19.87 18.68 16.05
CA THR A 131 -19.20 19.98 16.23
C THR A 131 -19.79 20.73 17.43
N GLU A 132 -21.12 20.71 17.60
CA GLU A 132 -21.79 21.35 18.74
C GLU A 132 -21.42 20.67 20.07
N LEU A 133 -21.36 19.34 20.10
CA LEU A 133 -20.89 18.59 21.26
C LEU A 133 -19.41 18.90 21.56
N ALA A 134 -18.57 18.86 20.55
CA ALA A 134 -17.14 19.11 20.68
C ALA A 134 -16.85 20.51 21.23
N GLN A 135 -17.51 21.53 20.67
CA GLN A 135 -17.42 22.91 21.14
C GLN A 135 -17.89 23.06 22.59
N LYS A 136 -18.96 22.36 22.99
CA LYS A 136 -19.41 22.37 24.38
C LYS A 136 -18.36 21.74 25.30
N CYS A 137 -17.79 20.60 24.90
CA CYS A 137 -16.77 19.90 25.67
C CYS A 137 -15.46 20.68 25.79
N SER A 138 -15.12 21.47 24.77
CA SER A 138 -13.88 22.25 24.72
C SER A 138 -13.83 23.38 25.77
N THR A 139 -14.97 23.72 26.40
CA THR A 139 -15.08 24.69 27.49
C THR A 139 -14.72 24.12 28.88
N GLY A 140 -14.28 22.86 28.97
CA GLY A 140 -13.93 22.20 30.23
C GLY A 140 -15.08 21.52 30.96
N ILE A 141 -16.25 21.41 30.31
CA ILE A 141 -17.41 20.67 30.83
C ILE A 141 -17.09 19.16 30.89
N LYS A 142 -17.29 18.54 32.06
CA LYS A 142 -16.96 17.13 32.31
C LYS A 142 -18.19 16.21 32.34
N THR A 143 -18.92 16.11 31.23
CA THR A 143 -19.96 15.07 31.07
C THR A 143 -19.34 13.74 30.64
N PRO A 144 -20.06 12.60 30.77
CA PRO A 144 -19.61 11.32 30.20
C PRO A 144 -19.31 11.41 28.71
N GLU A 145 -20.11 12.18 27.97
CA GLU A 145 -19.91 12.40 26.53
C GLU A 145 -18.62 13.16 26.22
N CYS A 146 -18.24 14.13 27.04
CA CYS A 146 -16.99 14.88 26.87
C CYS A 146 -15.73 14.09 27.24
N ARG A 147 -15.86 12.86 27.76
CA ARG A 147 -14.72 11.96 28.01
C ARG A 147 -14.45 11.01 26.85
N LYS A 148 -15.36 10.93 25.88
CA LYS A 148 -15.23 10.05 24.73
C LYS A 148 -14.25 10.62 23.72
N SER A 149 -13.59 9.72 23.00
CA SER A 149 -12.83 10.07 21.80
C SER A 149 -13.77 10.56 20.69
N VAL A 150 -13.21 11.24 19.69
CA VAL A 150 -13.98 11.69 18.52
C VAL A 150 -14.65 10.52 17.81
N ILE A 151 -13.93 9.41 17.63
CA ILE A 151 -14.46 8.24 16.91
C ILE A 151 -15.65 7.62 17.64
N THR A 152 -15.60 7.47 18.97
CA THR A 152 -16.74 6.96 19.75
C THR A 152 -17.95 7.90 19.63
N VAL A 153 -17.75 9.22 19.70
CA VAL A 153 -18.82 10.20 19.50
C VAL A 153 -19.41 10.11 18.09
N ALA A 154 -18.57 9.97 17.07
CA ALA A 154 -19.01 9.82 15.69
C ALA A 154 -19.83 8.55 15.48
N LEU A 155 -19.38 7.42 16.03
CA LEU A 155 -20.11 6.14 16.01
C LEU A 155 -21.46 6.26 16.72
N ASP A 156 -21.54 6.98 17.84
CA ASP A 156 -22.81 7.25 18.52
C ASP A 156 -23.76 8.07 17.64
N VAL A 157 -23.26 9.07 16.91
CA VAL A 157 -24.06 9.86 15.94
C VAL A 157 -24.51 8.99 14.76
N MET A 158 -23.64 8.13 14.24
CA MET A 158 -24.01 7.18 13.17
C MET A 158 -25.07 6.19 13.64
N CYS A 159 -25.03 5.72 14.89
CA CYS A 159 -26.00 4.78 15.42
C CYS A 159 -27.32 5.42 15.86
N LYS A 160 -27.36 6.74 16.12
CA LYS A 160 -28.60 7.47 16.42
C LYS A 160 -29.48 7.71 15.20
N THR A 161 -28.87 7.93 14.04
CA THR A 161 -29.59 8.20 12.79
C THR A 161 -29.54 6.95 11.91
N LEU A 162 -30.61 6.15 11.93
CA LEU A 162 -30.73 4.97 11.05
C LEU A 162 -30.51 5.40 9.59
N PRO A 163 -29.41 4.99 8.94
CA PRO A 163 -29.35 5.06 7.50
C PRO A 163 -30.32 4.01 6.93
N ASP A 164 -30.73 4.20 5.68
CA ASP A 164 -31.59 3.25 4.97
C ASP A 164 -31.01 1.82 5.07
N PRO A 165 -31.74 0.83 5.63
CA PRO A 165 -31.28 -0.55 5.77
C PRO A 165 -30.87 -1.20 4.44
N GLU A 166 -31.44 -0.76 3.31
CA GLU A 166 -31.04 -1.23 1.99
C GLU A 166 -29.67 -0.68 1.59
N MET A 167 -29.35 0.56 2.01
CA MET A 167 -28.06 1.17 1.73
C MET A 167 -26.94 0.57 2.61
N TYR A 168 -27.24 0.28 3.89
CA TYR A 168 -26.28 -0.24 4.88
C TYR A 168 -26.84 -1.40 5.71
N PRO A 169 -26.86 -2.62 5.16
CA PRO A 169 -27.45 -3.80 5.82
C PRO A 169 -26.80 -4.13 7.17
N ALA A 170 -25.49 -3.87 7.31
CA ALA A 170 -24.72 -4.17 8.51
C ALA A 170 -24.81 -3.12 9.61
N HIS A 171 -25.48 -1.98 9.38
CA HIS A 171 -25.52 -0.86 10.33
C HIS A 171 -26.06 -1.30 11.69
N THR A 172 -27.20 -1.99 11.71
CA THR A 172 -27.82 -2.50 12.94
C THR A 172 -26.89 -3.45 13.67
N GLU A 173 -26.25 -4.38 12.97
CA GLU A 173 -25.30 -5.33 13.58
C GLU A 173 -24.12 -4.58 14.20
N CYS A 174 -23.50 -3.67 13.46
CA CYS A 174 -22.36 -2.89 13.96
C CYS A 174 -22.74 -2.06 15.19
N CYS A 175 -23.90 -1.41 15.19
CA CYS A 175 -24.37 -0.60 16.32
C CYS A 175 -24.70 -1.39 17.60
N THR A 176 -24.87 -2.72 17.51
CA THR A 176 -25.01 -3.58 18.70
C THR A 176 -23.68 -3.95 19.35
N LYS A 177 -22.55 -3.76 18.65
CA LYS A 177 -21.22 -4.05 19.18
C LYS A 177 -20.76 -2.90 20.10
N LEU A 178 -19.83 -3.21 20.99
CA LEU A 178 -19.13 -2.22 21.82
C LEU A 178 -17.88 -1.71 21.09
N ASP A 179 -17.37 -0.55 21.49
CA ASP A 179 -16.07 -0.08 21.01
C ASP A 179 -14.95 -0.95 21.64
N PRO A 180 -13.88 -1.31 20.89
CA PRO A 180 -13.55 -0.89 19.52
C PRO A 180 -14.19 -1.74 18.40
N ASP A 181 -14.81 -2.88 18.71
CA ASP A 181 -15.37 -3.82 17.71
C ASP A 181 -16.44 -3.20 16.81
N ARG A 182 -17.20 -2.24 17.35
CA ARG A 182 -18.14 -1.42 16.57
C ARG A 182 -17.44 -0.65 15.46
N ASN A 183 -16.30 -0.01 15.75
CA ASN A 183 -15.50 0.70 14.74
C ASN A 183 -15.00 -0.29 13.67
N VAL A 184 -14.42 -1.41 14.10
CA VAL A 184 -13.91 -2.46 13.21
C VAL A 184 -15.03 -2.97 12.28
N CYS A 185 -16.25 -3.15 12.80
CA CYS A 185 -17.41 -3.54 12.02
C CYS A 185 -17.76 -2.50 10.95
N PHE A 186 -17.77 -1.20 11.27
CA PHE A 186 -18.03 -0.19 10.24
C PHE A 186 -16.93 -0.15 9.17
N LEU A 187 -15.67 -0.28 9.57
CA LEU A 187 -14.53 -0.28 8.64
C LEU A 187 -14.58 -1.45 7.67
N SER A 188 -14.98 -2.65 8.12
CA SER A 188 -15.08 -3.84 7.25
C SER A 188 -16.18 -3.73 6.19
N HIS A 189 -17.12 -2.79 6.35
CA HIS A 189 -18.20 -2.51 5.40
C HIS A 189 -17.93 -1.30 4.50
N LYS A 190 -16.72 -0.71 4.55
CA LYS A 190 -16.31 0.29 3.56
C LYS A 190 -16.37 -0.28 2.15
N ILE A 191 -17.01 0.44 1.26
CA ILE A 191 -17.15 0.10 -0.14
C ILE A 191 -15.82 0.37 -0.84
N THR A 192 -15.17 -0.70 -1.29
CA THR A 192 -13.93 -0.64 -2.08
C THR A 192 -14.19 -0.78 -3.58
N ASN A 193 -15.32 -1.40 -3.98
CA ASN A 193 -15.73 -1.50 -5.37
C ASN A 193 -16.55 -0.28 -5.80
N LEU A 194 -15.91 0.63 -6.55
CA LEU A 194 -16.52 1.85 -7.06
C LEU A 194 -17.74 1.63 -7.96
N ASP A 195 -17.87 0.46 -8.60
CA ASP A 195 -19.03 0.16 -9.47
C ASP A 195 -20.34 0.05 -8.67
N THR A 196 -20.26 -0.05 -7.34
CA THR A 196 -21.44 -0.06 -6.43
C THR A 196 -21.90 1.34 -5.99
N LEU A 197 -21.12 2.38 -6.31
CA LEU A 197 -21.48 3.78 -6.09
C LEU A 197 -22.00 4.38 -7.39
N SER A 198 -22.85 5.40 -7.27
CA SER A 198 -23.28 6.18 -8.44
C SER A 198 -22.05 6.74 -9.17
N PRO A 199 -22.00 6.62 -10.52
CA PRO A 199 -20.90 7.17 -11.29
C PRO A 199 -20.69 8.64 -10.96
N TYR A 200 -19.43 9.06 -10.85
CA TYR A 200 -19.12 10.48 -10.71
C TYR A 200 -19.39 11.17 -12.05
N GLU A 201 -20.37 12.07 -12.06
CA GLU A 201 -20.61 12.96 -13.19
C GLU A 201 -19.56 14.05 -13.16
N LYS A 202 -18.55 13.91 -14.03
CA LYS A 202 -17.48 14.91 -14.14
C LYS A 202 -18.10 16.21 -14.69
N PRO A 203 -18.08 17.31 -13.91
CA PRO A 203 -18.62 18.58 -14.39
C PRO A 203 -17.78 19.12 -15.55
N GLU A 204 -18.44 19.83 -16.46
CA GLU A 204 -17.76 20.52 -17.55
C GLU A 204 -16.92 21.69 -16.99
N PRO A 205 -15.79 22.06 -17.62
CA PRO A 205 -14.92 23.12 -17.14
C PRO A 205 -15.64 24.44 -16.81
N GLU A 206 -16.64 24.80 -17.60
CA GLU A 206 -17.51 25.97 -17.38
C GLU A 206 -18.25 25.89 -16.05
N GLU A 207 -18.82 24.72 -15.75
CA GLU A 207 -19.59 24.48 -14.53
C GLU A 207 -18.69 24.50 -13.31
N VAL A 208 -17.47 23.96 -13.42
CA VAL A 208 -16.45 24.04 -12.38
C VAL A 208 -16.15 25.50 -12.04
N CYS A 209 -15.83 26.31 -13.05
CA CYS A 209 -15.51 27.71 -12.84
C CYS A 209 -16.69 28.53 -12.30
N LYS A 210 -17.90 28.22 -12.75
CA LYS A 210 -19.12 28.88 -12.28
C LYS A 210 -19.37 28.55 -10.80
N GLY A 211 -19.38 27.26 -10.45
CA GLY A 211 -19.62 26.81 -9.07
C GLY A 211 -18.59 27.35 -8.09
N TYR A 212 -17.30 27.34 -8.48
CA TYR A 212 -16.24 27.90 -7.64
C TYR A 212 -16.37 29.42 -7.48
N LYS A 213 -16.82 30.16 -8.49
CA LYS A 213 -17.03 31.61 -8.38
C LYS A 213 -18.23 31.98 -7.47
N GLU A 214 -19.25 31.12 -7.43
CA GLU A 214 -20.45 31.34 -6.61
C GLU A 214 -20.15 31.18 -5.11
N ASP A 215 -19.52 30.07 -4.73
CA ASP A 215 -19.09 29.81 -3.35
C ASP A 215 -17.86 28.89 -3.35
N PRO A 216 -16.63 29.46 -3.28
CA PRO A 216 -15.39 28.67 -3.31
C PRO A 216 -15.34 27.59 -2.23
N ALA A 217 -15.74 27.94 -1.00
CA ALA A 217 -15.60 27.05 0.16
C ALA A 217 -16.55 25.86 0.04
N ILE A 218 -17.83 26.10 -0.25
CA ILE A 218 -18.82 25.03 -0.42
C ILE A 218 -18.51 24.19 -1.66
N TYR A 219 -18.00 24.80 -2.74
CA TYR A 219 -17.63 24.04 -3.93
C TYR A 219 -16.47 23.07 -3.68
N VAL A 220 -15.40 23.52 -3.01
CA VAL A 220 -14.27 22.67 -2.62
C VAL A 220 -14.70 21.58 -1.64
N GLU A 221 -15.56 21.89 -0.68
CA GLU A 221 -16.08 20.90 0.28
C GLU A 221 -16.95 19.83 -0.40
N LYS A 222 -17.81 20.20 -1.35
CA LYS A 222 -18.60 19.24 -2.15
C LYS A 222 -17.71 18.37 -3.04
N TYR A 223 -16.69 18.95 -3.65
CA TYR A 223 -15.68 18.17 -4.38
C TYR A 223 -14.98 17.18 -3.44
N LEU A 224 -14.59 17.64 -2.25
CA LEU A 224 -13.97 16.81 -1.23
C LEU A 224 -14.86 15.62 -0.86
N TYR A 225 -16.14 15.87 -0.56
CA TYR A 225 -17.16 14.85 -0.30
C TYR A 225 -17.21 13.78 -1.41
N GLU A 226 -17.25 14.18 -2.68
CA GLU A 226 -17.29 13.25 -3.82
C GLU A 226 -15.99 12.45 -3.98
N VAL A 227 -14.83 13.03 -3.64
CA VAL A 227 -13.55 12.32 -3.63
C VAL A 227 -13.52 11.30 -2.49
N VAL A 228 -13.73 11.71 -1.24
CA VAL A 228 -13.50 10.84 -0.08
C VAL A 228 -14.46 9.66 -0.01
N ARG A 229 -15.70 9.81 -0.49
CA ARG A 229 -16.66 8.69 -0.56
C ARG A 229 -16.25 7.62 -1.58
N ARG A 230 -15.35 7.93 -2.52
CA ARG A 230 -14.79 6.98 -3.50
C ARG A 230 -13.41 6.47 -3.06
N PHE A 231 -12.71 7.22 -2.21
CA PHE A 231 -11.41 6.84 -1.66
C PHE A 231 -11.51 6.71 -0.14
N SER A 232 -12.32 5.75 0.32
CA SER A 232 -12.79 5.65 1.70
C SER A 232 -11.73 5.27 2.74
N SER A 233 -10.56 4.81 2.29
CA SER A 233 -9.42 4.50 3.14
C SER A 233 -8.28 5.52 3.01
N PHE A 234 -8.50 6.59 2.25
CA PHE A 234 -7.45 7.57 1.98
C PHE A 234 -7.18 8.45 3.20
N PHE A 235 -5.91 8.75 3.48
CA PHE A 235 -5.56 9.45 4.71
C PHE A 235 -5.96 10.92 4.67
N SER A 236 -6.58 11.41 5.75
CA SER A 236 -7.13 12.76 5.86
C SER A 236 -6.11 13.88 5.58
N SER A 237 -4.87 13.72 6.07
CA SER A 237 -3.77 14.65 5.81
C SER A 237 -3.42 14.78 4.32
N ARG A 238 -3.53 13.68 3.57
CA ARG A 238 -3.30 13.69 2.12
C ARG A 238 -4.50 14.23 1.36
N ILE A 239 -5.71 13.79 1.74
CA ILE A 239 -6.97 14.28 1.19
C ILE A 239 -7.01 15.82 1.17
N LEU A 240 -6.67 16.47 2.29
CA LEU A 240 -6.69 17.92 2.38
C LEU A 240 -5.65 18.58 1.47
N ALA A 241 -4.43 18.03 1.39
CA ALA A 241 -3.44 18.49 0.42
C ALA A 241 -3.87 18.29 -1.04
N PHE A 242 -4.72 17.29 -1.34
CA PHE A 242 -5.33 17.13 -2.65
C PHE A 242 -6.42 18.18 -2.91
N ALA A 243 -7.20 18.54 -1.89
CA ALA A 243 -8.19 19.62 -1.97
C ALA A 243 -7.53 20.98 -2.25
N ASP A 244 -6.45 21.33 -1.55
CA ASP A 244 -5.71 22.58 -1.76
C ASP A 244 -5.17 22.68 -3.20
N ARG A 245 -4.69 21.56 -3.74
CA ARG A 245 -4.19 21.52 -5.12
C ARG A 245 -5.28 21.54 -6.16
N PHE A 246 -6.42 20.91 -5.88
CA PHE A 246 -7.60 21.03 -6.71
C PHE A 246 -8.04 22.50 -6.79
N GLU A 247 -8.15 23.17 -5.65
CA GLU A 247 -8.52 24.58 -5.59
C GLU A 247 -7.54 25.46 -6.39
N LYS A 248 -6.22 25.26 -6.21
CA LYS A 248 -5.20 25.96 -7.01
C LYS A 248 -5.36 25.71 -8.52
N ILE A 249 -5.67 24.49 -8.93
CA ILE A 249 -5.95 24.16 -10.35
C ILE A 249 -7.18 24.93 -10.84
N VAL A 250 -8.27 24.97 -10.07
CA VAL A 250 -9.48 25.71 -10.43
C VAL A 250 -9.18 27.20 -10.55
N MET A 251 -8.50 27.80 -9.57
CA MET A 251 -8.08 29.20 -9.61
C MET A 251 -7.22 29.53 -10.85
N ASP A 252 -6.29 28.64 -11.21
CA ASP A 252 -5.43 28.81 -12.38
C ASP A 252 -6.19 28.65 -13.70
N CYS A 253 -7.01 27.61 -13.81
CA CYS A 253 -7.68 27.24 -15.05
C CYS A 253 -8.90 28.13 -15.34
N CYS A 254 -9.48 28.79 -14.34
CA CYS A 254 -10.69 29.60 -14.48
C CYS A 254 -10.43 31.09 -14.80
N LYS A 255 -9.18 31.50 -15.05
CA LYS A 255 -8.80 32.89 -15.35
C LYS A 255 -9.49 33.44 -16.62
N ASP A 256 -9.52 32.66 -17.70
CA ASP A 256 -10.26 33.00 -18.93
C ASP A 256 -10.62 31.74 -19.74
N ALA A 257 -11.40 31.92 -20.82
CA ALA A 257 -11.92 30.83 -21.63
C ALA A 257 -10.85 30.06 -22.43
N VAL A 258 -9.78 30.74 -22.86
CA VAL A 258 -8.69 30.10 -23.64
C VAL A 258 -7.88 29.20 -22.71
N VAL A 259 -7.53 29.71 -21.53
CA VAL A 259 -6.82 28.93 -20.51
C VAL A 259 -7.66 27.73 -20.05
N ARG A 260 -8.97 27.92 -19.83
CA ARG A 260 -9.87 26.87 -19.37
C ARG A 260 -9.85 25.62 -20.25
N GLY A 261 -10.00 25.80 -21.57
CA GLY A 261 -10.10 24.69 -22.53
C GLY A 261 -8.82 23.84 -22.64
N GLN A 262 -7.66 24.40 -22.28
CA GLN A 262 -6.36 23.71 -22.34
C GLN A 262 -5.89 23.20 -20.96
N CYS A 263 -6.24 23.91 -19.90
CA CYS A 263 -5.73 23.67 -18.55
C CYS A 263 -6.37 22.44 -17.88
N PHE A 264 -7.71 22.36 -17.86
CA PHE A 264 -8.43 21.27 -17.20
C PHE A 264 -8.13 19.88 -17.78
N PRO A 265 -8.08 19.67 -19.12
CA PRO A 265 -7.75 18.37 -19.71
C PRO A 265 -6.37 17.84 -19.35
N VAL A 266 -5.43 18.71 -18.94
CA VAL A 266 -4.08 18.33 -18.54
C VAL A 266 -3.98 18.17 -17.03
N LYS A 267 -4.39 19.18 -16.26
CA LYS A 267 -4.15 19.22 -14.80
C LYS A 267 -5.05 18.26 -14.02
N MET A 268 -6.34 18.11 -14.38
CA MET A 268 -7.26 17.24 -13.62
C MET A 268 -6.95 15.75 -13.75
N PRO A 269 -6.65 15.20 -14.94
CA PRO A 269 -6.24 13.79 -15.04
C PRO A 269 -4.94 13.50 -14.29
N ALA A 270 -3.99 14.45 -14.25
CA ALA A 270 -2.77 14.31 -13.48
C ALA A 270 -3.06 14.25 -11.97
N LEU A 271 -3.94 15.13 -11.46
CA LEU A 271 -4.35 15.13 -10.06
C LEU A 271 -5.06 13.83 -9.66
N ALA A 272 -6.04 13.40 -10.47
CA ALA A 272 -6.81 12.17 -10.21
C ALA A 272 -5.90 10.94 -10.16
N LYS A 273 -4.91 10.91 -11.04
CA LYS A 273 -3.91 9.85 -11.08
C LYS A 273 -3.02 9.81 -9.85
N GLU A 274 -2.50 10.96 -9.44
CA GLU A 274 -1.68 11.05 -8.24
C GLU A 274 -2.48 10.65 -6.99
N LEU A 275 -3.75 11.05 -6.94
CA LEU A 275 -4.67 10.68 -5.86
C LEU A 275 -4.82 9.17 -5.77
N GLN A 276 -5.11 8.50 -6.90
CA GLN A 276 -5.24 7.06 -6.96
C GLN A 276 -3.95 6.35 -6.50
N GLN A 277 -2.79 6.78 -7.00
CA GLN A 277 -1.49 6.23 -6.62
C GLN A 277 -1.23 6.34 -5.13
N THR A 278 -1.52 7.50 -4.56
CA THR A 278 -1.27 7.77 -3.15
C THR A 278 -2.21 6.95 -2.26
N ASN A 279 -3.49 6.86 -2.63
CA ASN A 279 -4.45 5.98 -1.94
C ASN A 279 -4.05 4.49 -2.03
N SER A 280 -3.60 4.02 -3.19
CA SER A 280 -3.09 2.64 -3.33
C SER A 280 -1.88 2.38 -2.42
N LEU A 281 -0.98 3.35 -2.30
CA LEU A 281 0.18 3.25 -1.40
C LEU A 281 -0.24 3.20 0.07
N ASP A 282 -1.10 4.12 0.50
CA ASP A 282 -1.60 4.16 1.89
C ASP A 282 -2.34 2.85 2.23
N ASN A 283 -3.19 2.35 1.32
CA ASN A 283 -3.87 1.06 1.46
C ASN A 283 -2.89 -0.12 1.53
N ASN A 284 -1.80 -0.10 0.76
CA ASN A 284 -0.77 -1.13 0.85
C ASN A 284 -0.11 -1.12 2.23
N TYR A 285 0.21 0.06 2.78
CA TYR A 285 0.77 0.15 4.13
C TYR A 285 -0.19 -0.35 5.21
N CYS A 286 -1.47 -0.01 5.13
CA CYS A 286 -2.47 -0.56 6.06
C CYS A 286 -2.56 -2.08 5.96
N ARG A 287 -2.62 -2.63 4.74
CA ARG A 287 -2.60 -4.09 4.53
C ARG A 287 -1.34 -4.75 5.08
N VAL A 288 -0.17 -4.09 4.97
CA VAL A 288 1.07 -4.59 5.56
C VAL A 288 1.00 -4.62 7.09
N ILE A 289 0.46 -3.57 7.70
CA ILE A 289 0.26 -3.50 9.16
C ILE A 289 -0.72 -4.60 9.61
N ASP A 290 -1.88 -4.70 8.96
CA ASP A 290 -2.94 -5.65 9.33
C ASP A 290 -2.47 -7.10 9.15
N LYS A 291 -1.75 -7.39 8.06
CA LYS A 291 -1.37 -8.76 7.71
C LYS A 291 -0.08 -9.24 8.35
N TYR A 292 0.92 -8.36 8.45
CA TYR A 292 2.28 -8.72 8.87
C TYR A 292 2.70 -8.05 10.18
N GLY A 293 1.83 -7.21 10.75
CA GLY A 293 2.01 -6.58 12.05
C GLY A 293 2.84 -5.29 12.02
N GLU A 294 2.67 -4.49 13.06
CA GLU A 294 3.36 -3.20 13.28
C GLU A 294 4.89 -3.33 13.23
N ARG A 295 5.45 -4.45 13.71
CA ARG A 295 6.91 -4.70 13.66
C ARG A 295 7.44 -4.69 12.21
N THR A 296 6.72 -5.33 11.29
CA THR A 296 7.09 -5.36 9.87
C THR A 296 7.05 -3.95 9.29
N PHE A 297 6.00 -3.20 9.59
CA PHE A 297 5.88 -1.80 9.16
C PHE A 297 6.99 -0.91 9.73
N LYS A 298 7.31 -1.02 11.03
CA LYS A 298 8.44 -0.31 11.67
C LYS A 298 9.75 -0.60 10.96
N SER A 299 10.00 -1.85 10.59
CA SER A 299 11.23 -2.22 9.88
C SER A 299 11.32 -1.56 8.50
N ILE A 300 10.23 -1.56 7.73
CA ILE A 300 10.15 -0.88 6.43
C ILE A 300 10.31 0.64 6.58
N ALA A 301 9.66 1.24 7.59
CA ALA A 301 9.76 2.66 7.89
C ALA A 301 11.20 3.05 8.28
N ALA A 302 11.86 2.25 9.12
CA ALA A 302 13.26 2.47 9.50
C ALA A 302 14.19 2.42 8.27
N ILE A 303 13.97 1.49 7.34
CA ILE A 303 14.74 1.41 6.09
C ILE A 303 14.54 2.68 5.27
N HIS A 304 13.29 3.07 5.00
CA HIS A 304 13.00 4.28 4.24
C HIS A 304 13.55 5.56 4.91
N LEU A 305 13.43 5.69 6.22
CA LEU A 305 13.97 6.83 6.97
C LEU A 305 15.50 6.85 6.92
N SER A 306 16.16 5.70 7.03
CA SER A 306 17.62 5.58 6.92
C SER A 306 18.13 5.92 5.52
N GLN A 307 17.41 5.50 4.48
CA GLN A 307 17.72 5.84 3.09
C GLN A 307 17.47 7.33 2.81
N ARG A 308 16.37 7.88 3.33
CA ARG A 308 15.97 9.27 3.10
C ARG A 308 16.85 10.26 3.86
N PHE A 309 17.20 9.93 5.10
CA PHE A 309 17.98 10.74 6.02
C PHE A 309 19.28 10.02 6.41
N PRO A 310 20.16 9.73 5.45
CA PRO A 310 21.38 8.97 5.70
C PRO A 310 22.38 9.70 6.60
N LYS A 311 22.18 10.99 6.93
CA LYS A 311 23.01 11.76 7.88
C LYS A 311 22.45 11.70 9.32
N ALA A 312 21.17 11.36 9.49
CA ALA A 312 20.53 11.27 10.79
C ALA A 312 21.15 10.15 11.64
N SER A 313 21.22 10.35 12.96
CA SER A 313 21.72 9.31 13.88
C SER A 313 20.76 8.12 13.96
N PHE A 314 21.27 6.95 14.36
CA PHE A 314 20.45 5.76 14.61
C PHE A 314 19.31 6.02 15.58
N LYS A 315 19.57 6.76 16.67
CA LYS A 315 18.53 7.13 17.65
C LYS A 315 17.45 7.99 17.00
N ALA A 316 17.83 9.01 16.22
CA ALA A 316 16.86 9.86 15.53
C ALA A 316 15.99 9.05 14.55
N VAL A 317 16.57 8.10 13.82
CA VAL A 317 15.81 7.21 12.92
C VAL A 317 14.86 6.30 13.71
N LEU A 318 15.29 5.72 14.83
CA LEU A 318 14.43 4.89 15.67
C LEU A 318 13.26 5.70 16.25
N ASP A 319 13.53 6.89 16.80
CA ASP A 319 12.52 7.77 17.37
C ASP A 319 11.49 8.16 16.28
N MET A 320 11.97 8.55 15.08
CA MET A 320 11.08 8.80 13.93
C MET A 320 10.31 7.55 13.50
N THR A 321 10.92 6.37 13.53
CA THR A 321 10.25 5.11 13.16
C THR A 321 9.07 4.83 14.07
N GLN A 322 9.23 5.04 15.38
CA GLN A 322 8.15 4.88 16.35
C GLN A 322 7.02 5.87 16.09
N ASP A 323 7.36 7.14 15.88
CA ASP A 323 6.42 8.20 15.50
C ASP A 323 5.61 7.85 14.24
N PHE A 324 6.30 7.33 13.21
CA PHE A 324 5.65 6.95 11.95
C PHE A 324 4.78 5.70 12.07
N ALA A 325 5.18 4.70 12.84
CA ALA A 325 4.36 3.50 13.02
C ALA A 325 3.08 3.80 13.79
N HIS A 326 3.18 4.56 14.88
CA HIS A 326 2.06 4.93 15.72
C HIS A 326 0.97 5.69 14.94
N LYS A 327 1.34 6.70 14.15
CA LYS A 327 0.37 7.50 13.39
C LYS A 327 -0.31 6.71 12.25
N TYR A 328 0.44 5.84 11.58
CA TYR A 328 -0.12 5.02 10.50
C TYR A 328 -1.20 4.08 11.04
N LEU A 329 -1.06 3.60 12.28
CA LEU A 329 -2.08 2.80 12.95
C LEU A 329 -3.43 3.53 13.04
N TYR A 330 -3.44 4.78 13.55
CA TYR A 330 -4.66 5.59 13.63
C TYR A 330 -5.27 5.88 12.25
N CYS A 331 -4.42 6.22 11.28
CA CYS A 331 -4.87 6.45 9.91
C CYS A 331 -5.53 5.20 9.30
N CYS A 332 -4.94 4.02 9.51
CA CYS A 332 -5.47 2.75 9.00
C CYS A 332 -6.76 2.31 9.72
N HIS A 333 -6.90 2.63 11.01
CA HIS A 333 -8.09 2.32 11.81
C HIS A 333 -9.19 3.39 11.73
N GLY A 334 -9.10 4.34 10.80
CA GLY A 334 -10.16 5.28 10.47
C GLY A 334 -10.33 6.45 11.45
N ASP A 335 -9.42 6.63 12.41
CA ASP A 335 -9.43 7.83 13.27
C ASP A 335 -8.93 9.04 12.48
N THR A 336 -9.85 9.61 11.71
CA THR A 336 -9.58 10.62 10.67
C THR A 336 -8.95 11.88 11.25
N MET A 337 -9.43 12.33 12.42
CA MET A 337 -8.95 13.56 13.06
C MET A 337 -7.62 13.33 13.77
N GLN A 338 -7.50 12.24 14.54
CA GLN A 338 -6.24 11.91 15.22
C GLN A 338 -5.12 11.64 14.20
N CYS A 339 -5.42 10.90 13.12
CA CYS A 339 -4.51 10.72 11.99
C CYS A 339 -4.00 12.06 11.43
N TRP A 340 -4.88 13.05 11.26
CA TRP A 340 -4.45 14.36 10.77
C TRP A 340 -3.51 15.03 11.76
N ILE A 341 -3.90 15.12 13.03
CA ILE A 341 -3.12 15.79 14.07
C ILE A 341 -1.74 15.15 14.19
N ASP A 342 -1.66 13.83 14.28
CA ASP A 342 -0.39 13.13 14.48
C ASP A 342 0.54 13.24 13.26
N MET A 343 -0.03 13.27 12.06
CA MET A 343 0.74 13.52 10.84
C MET A 343 1.33 14.94 10.82
N MET A 344 0.58 15.94 11.29
CA MET A 344 1.08 17.32 11.41
C MET A 344 2.10 17.48 12.53
N ASP A 345 1.91 16.80 13.65
CA ASP A 345 2.84 16.77 14.78
C ASP A 345 4.18 16.19 14.34
N VAL A 346 4.18 15.09 13.56
CA VAL A 346 5.42 14.53 13.00
C VAL A 346 6.10 15.50 12.02
N ALA A 347 5.36 16.14 11.13
CA ALA A 347 5.93 17.14 10.23
C ALA A 347 6.60 18.28 11.00
N SER A 348 6.01 18.70 12.13
CA SER A 348 6.57 19.72 13.00
C SER A 348 7.81 19.23 13.76
N ARG A 349 7.77 18.03 14.35
CA ARG A 349 8.91 17.44 15.08
C ARG A 349 10.14 17.25 14.19
N ILE A 350 9.95 16.80 12.95
CA ILE A 350 11.04 16.66 11.98
C ILE A 350 11.72 18.02 11.75
N CYS A 351 10.95 19.10 11.64
CA CYS A 351 11.49 20.44 11.41
C CYS A 351 12.23 21.04 12.60
N VAL A 352 11.85 20.69 13.83
CA VAL A 352 12.59 21.12 15.05
C VAL A 352 14.03 20.61 15.04
N ASN A 353 14.26 19.41 14.51
CA ASN A 353 15.57 18.77 14.49
C ASN A 353 16.20 18.71 13.08
N GLN A 354 15.74 19.56 12.15
CA GLN A 354 16.07 19.45 10.72
C GLN A 354 17.57 19.39 10.44
N ASP A 355 18.39 20.20 11.13
CA ASP A 355 19.83 20.31 10.90
C ASP A 355 20.58 19.00 11.20
N ASN A 356 20.03 18.19 12.12
CA ASN A 356 20.57 16.89 12.49
C ASN A 356 19.97 15.73 11.68
N ILE A 357 18.99 16.01 10.81
CA ILE A 357 18.28 14.99 10.03
C ILE A 357 18.68 15.09 8.56
N SER A 358 18.51 16.26 7.95
CA SER A 358 18.78 16.47 6.53
C SER A 358 18.87 17.94 6.16
N SER A 359 19.87 18.26 5.33
CA SER A 359 20.02 19.58 4.72
C SER A 359 18.85 19.95 3.79
N LYS A 360 18.16 18.96 3.21
CA LYS A 360 17.03 19.14 2.29
C LYS A 360 15.72 19.50 3.01
N LEU A 361 15.68 19.48 4.34
CA LEU A 361 14.47 19.80 5.10
C LEU A 361 14.15 21.28 5.16
N LYS A 362 15.17 22.15 5.02
CA LYS A 362 15.03 23.60 5.18
C LYS A 362 13.89 24.18 4.34
N GLU A 363 13.86 23.85 3.05
CA GLU A 363 12.83 24.35 2.13
C GLU A 363 11.43 23.83 2.49
N CYS A 364 11.31 22.63 3.04
CA CYS A 364 10.02 22.08 3.47
C CYS A 364 9.54 22.72 4.78
N CYS A 365 10.45 22.98 5.71
CA CYS A 365 10.13 23.48 7.04
C CYS A 365 9.68 24.95 7.04
N GLU A 366 10.05 25.71 6.01
CA GLU A 366 9.58 27.08 5.75
C GLU A 366 8.13 27.15 5.23
N LYS A 367 7.56 26.04 4.73
CA LYS A 367 6.17 26.00 4.23
C LYS A 367 5.15 25.92 5.37
N ASP A 368 3.89 26.23 5.04
CA ASP A 368 2.77 26.02 5.96
C ASP A 368 2.63 24.55 6.37
N LEU A 369 1.83 24.25 7.39
CA LEU A 369 1.82 22.93 8.00
C LEU A 369 1.37 21.80 7.05
N THR A 370 0.41 22.06 6.16
CA THR A 370 -0.10 21.05 5.22
C THR A 370 0.87 20.85 4.06
N GLU A 371 1.38 21.95 3.50
CA GLU A 371 2.39 21.93 2.44
C GLU A 371 3.73 21.36 2.93
N ARG A 372 4.12 21.64 4.17
CA ARG A 372 5.30 21.10 4.85
C ARG A 372 5.25 19.59 4.89
N LEU A 373 4.15 18.99 5.37
CA LEU A 373 4.03 17.53 5.37
C LEU A 373 4.20 16.97 3.96
N GLN A 374 3.52 17.55 2.97
CA GLN A 374 3.62 17.04 1.59
C GLN A 374 5.02 17.18 1.01
N CYS A 375 5.70 18.28 1.28
CA CYS A 375 7.10 18.47 0.92
C CYS A 375 7.97 17.41 1.59
N ILE A 376 7.82 17.20 2.90
CA ILE A 376 8.55 16.17 3.67
C ILE A 376 8.27 14.77 3.15
N LEU A 377 7.08 14.46 2.64
CA LEU A 377 6.75 13.14 2.07
C LEU A 377 7.27 12.96 0.64
N LYS A 378 7.44 14.05 -0.13
CA LYS A 378 7.83 14.02 -1.56
C LYS A 378 9.30 14.32 -1.83
N MET A 379 10.03 14.83 -0.84
CA MET A 379 11.46 15.08 -0.95
C MET A 379 12.23 13.84 -1.42
N GLU A 380 13.34 14.07 -2.12
CA GLU A 380 14.27 13.01 -2.49
C GLU A 380 15.16 12.62 -1.30
N ASN A 381 15.85 11.49 -1.41
CA ASN A 381 16.85 11.09 -0.42
C ASN A 381 17.95 12.16 -0.30
N ASP A 382 18.43 12.44 0.91
CA ASP A 382 19.63 13.28 1.10
C ASP A 382 20.86 12.57 0.54
N GLU A 383 21.93 13.32 0.34
CA GLU A 383 23.21 12.79 -0.12
C GLU A 383 23.78 11.81 0.90
N LYS A 384 24.23 10.65 0.40
CA LYS A 384 24.98 9.68 1.18
C LYS A 384 26.24 10.34 1.77
N PRO A 385 26.48 10.26 3.10
CA PRO A 385 27.69 10.80 3.70
C PRO A 385 28.97 10.18 3.09
N ALA A 386 29.96 11.02 2.78
CA ALA A 386 31.18 10.62 2.08
C ALA A 386 32.11 9.73 2.93
N ASP A 387 31.97 9.79 4.25
CA ASP A 387 32.74 9.04 5.25
C ASP A 387 32.22 7.62 5.50
N LEU A 388 31.08 7.23 4.90
CA LEU A 388 30.56 5.88 5.04
C LEU A 388 31.45 4.88 4.31
N SER A 389 32.14 4.04 5.10
CA SER A 389 32.91 2.91 4.58
C SER A 389 32.09 2.06 3.58
N PRO A 390 32.69 1.66 2.45
CA PRO A 390 32.07 0.73 1.50
C PRO A 390 31.83 -0.67 2.07
N ARG A 391 32.45 -1.02 3.21
CA ARG A 391 32.36 -2.36 3.78
C ARG A 391 30.94 -2.65 4.26
N GLU A 392 30.36 -3.74 3.78
CA GLU A 392 29.10 -4.29 4.29
C GLU A 392 29.30 -4.65 5.77
N LEU A 393 28.43 -4.17 6.67
CA LEU A 393 28.58 -4.34 8.13
C LEU A 393 28.28 -5.78 8.59
N ILE A 394 29.07 -6.74 8.13
CA ILE A 394 29.14 -8.04 8.79
C ILE A 394 30.19 -7.89 9.89
N GLU A 395 29.77 -7.31 11.01
CA GLU A 395 30.59 -7.27 12.22
C GLU A 395 30.90 -8.72 12.64
N HIS A 396 32.19 -9.04 12.75
CA HIS A 396 32.73 -10.36 13.09
C HIS A 396 32.75 -10.52 14.64
N PRO A 397 33.17 -11.68 15.19
CA PRO A 397 32.56 -12.45 16.31
C PRO A 397 32.23 -11.73 17.63
N GLU A 398 32.64 -10.48 17.82
CA GLU A 398 32.25 -9.60 18.92
C GLU A 398 30.72 -9.47 19.03
N ILE A 399 29.98 -9.56 17.92
CA ILE A 399 28.50 -9.57 17.94
C ILE A 399 27.92 -10.80 18.66
N CYS A 400 28.70 -11.87 18.81
CA CYS A 400 28.29 -13.07 19.52
C CYS A 400 28.40 -12.92 21.04
N GLU A 401 29.15 -11.94 21.55
CA GLU A 401 29.15 -11.60 22.96
C GLU A 401 27.80 -10.94 23.28
N HIS A 402 26.94 -11.64 24.05
CA HIS A 402 25.60 -11.18 24.44
C HIS A 402 24.58 -11.08 23.28
N PHE A 403 24.74 -11.85 22.20
CA PHE A 403 23.79 -11.80 21.07
C PHE A 403 22.36 -12.19 21.47
N GLU A 404 22.18 -13.10 22.44
CA GLU A 404 20.84 -13.51 22.91
C GLU A 404 20.09 -12.34 23.56
N ASP A 405 20.80 -11.48 24.30
CA ASP A 405 20.24 -10.34 25.02
C ASP A 405 19.98 -9.14 24.10
N HIS A 406 20.71 -9.02 22.98
CA HIS A 406 20.72 -7.82 22.13
C HIS A 406 20.44 -8.05 20.63
N LEU A 407 20.02 -9.26 20.22
CA LEU A 407 19.80 -9.60 18.80
C LEU A 407 18.92 -8.58 18.07
N GLY A 408 17.80 -8.17 18.69
CA GLY A 408 16.89 -7.20 18.08
C GLY A 408 17.54 -5.84 17.84
N GLN A 409 18.34 -5.34 18.79
CA GLN A 409 19.05 -4.08 18.65
C GLN A 409 20.16 -4.17 17.60
N GLY A 410 20.91 -5.27 17.59
CA GLY A 410 21.94 -5.54 16.58
C GLY A 410 21.37 -5.58 15.17
N VAL A 411 20.24 -6.28 14.95
CA VAL A 411 19.55 -6.33 13.65
C VAL A 411 19.03 -4.96 13.23
N ASN A 412 18.47 -4.18 14.17
CA ASN A 412 18.03 -2.81 13.87
C ASN A 412 19.20 -1.91 13.48
N ARG A 413 20.34 -2.02 14.18
CA ARG A 413 21.55 -1.26 13.87
C ARG A 413 22.12 -1.64 12.51
N PHE A 414 22.23 -2.94 12.23
CA PHE A 414 22.60 -3.46 10.91
C PHE A 414 21.69 -2.90 9.83
N THR A 415 20.37 -3.00 10.01
CA THR A 415 19.38 -2.52 9.04
C THR A 415 19.54 -1.03 8.77
N TYR A 416 19.71 -0.20 9.80
CA TYR A 416 19.95 1.23 9.67
C TYR A 416 21.24 1.52 8.90
N GLU A 417 22.37 0.89 9.27
CA GLU A 417 23.66 1.14 8.63
C GLU A 417 23.69 0.62 7.18
N TYR A 418 23.06 -0.52 6.91
CA TYR A 418 22.95 -1.06 5.56
C TYR A 418 22.05 -0.16 4.69
N SER A 419 20.89 0.25 5.21
CA SER A 419 19.93 1.10 4.48
C SER A 419 20.52 2.45 4.07
N ARG A 420 21.18 3.17 4.98
CA ARG A 420 21.78 4.47 4.65
C ARG A 420 22.96 4.38 3.67
N ARG A 421 23.55 3.19 3.49
CA ARG A 421 24.60 2.93 2.49
C ARG A 421 24.04 2.53 1.12
N HIS A 422 22.84 1.97 1.08
CA HIS A 422 22.20 1.40 -0.10
C HIS A 422 20.85 2.09 -0.39
N GLN A 423 20.92 3.38 -0.76
CA GLN A 423 19.75 4.16 -1.16
C GLN A 423 19.15 3.68 -2.50
N ASP A 424 19.88 2.84 -3.23
CA ASP A 424 19.52 2.24 -4.50
C ASP A 424 18.72 0.94 -4.39
N PHE A 425 18.74 0.29 -3.22
CA PHE A 425 18.01 -0.94 -2.97
C PHE A 425 16.58 -0.66 -2.52
N SER A 426 15.67 -1.60 -2.81
CA SER A 426 14.31 -1.55 -2.28
C SER A 426 14.28 -1.86 -0.78
N ALA A 427 13.28 -1.33 -0.07
CA ALA A 427 13.09 -1.66 1.34
C ALA A 427 12.83 -3.16 1.55
N GLN A 428 12.17 -3.82 0.60
CA GLN A 428 11.93 -5.25 0.63
C GLN A 428 13.23 -6.06 0.51
N LEU A 429 14.16 -5.67 -0.39
CA LEU A 429 15.46 -6.32 -0.51
C LEU A 429 16.29 -6.12 0.76
N ILE A 430 16.35 -4.90 1.28
CA ILE A 430 17.08 -4.63 2.53
C ILE A 430 16.48 -5.45 3.68
N GLN A 431 15.16 -5.52 3.80
CA GLN A 431 14.52 -6.37 4.80
C GLN A 431 14.89 -7.86 4.62
N GLN A 432 14.92 -8.37 3.39
CA GLN A 432 15.36 -9.76 3.12
C GLN A 432 16.83 -10.00 3.50
N ILE A 433 17.69 -8.99 3.36
CA ILE A 433 19.09 -9.02 3.77
C ILE A 433 19.18 -9.01 5.30
N SER A 434 18.44 -8.12 5.97
CA SER A 434 18.36 -8.06 7.44
C SER A 434 17.82 -9.34 8.07
N ASP A 435 16.75 -9.92 7.50
CA ASP A 435 16.21 -11.22 7.95
C ASP A 435 17.27 -12.32 7.81
N GLY A 436 18.01 -12.33 6.69
CA GLY A 436 19.10 -13.28 6.46
C GLY A 436 20.29 -13.06 7.38
N TYR A 437 20.63 -11.81 7.69
CA TYR A 437 21.66 -11.46 8.67
C TYR A 437 21.28 -11.96 10.06
N GLN A 438 20.03 -11.77 10.48
CA GLN A 438 19.54 -12.29 11.75
C GLN A 438 19.66 -13.81 11.81
N GLU A 439 19.23 -14.53 10.77
CA GLU A 439 19.36 -15.99 10.67
C GLU A 439 20.85 -16.42 10.76
N LEU A 440 21.74 -15.70 10.07
CA LEU A 440 23.18 -15.94 10.09
C LEU A 440 23.77 -15.75 11.49
N VAL A 441 23.49 -14.63 12.17
CA VAL A 441 23.98 -14.35 13.53
C VAL A 441 23.54 -15.46 14.48
N VAL A 442 22.26 -15.85 14.44
CA VAL A 442 21.73 -16.94 15.28
C VAL A 442 22.43 -18.28 15.01
N GLN A 443 22.75 -18.59 13.75
CA GLN A 443 23.43 -19.84 13.40
C GLN A 443 24.92 -19.81 13.76
N CYS A 444 25.61 -18.72 13.43
CA CYS A 444 27.06 -18.61 13.59
C CYS A 444 27.46 -18.39 15.05
N CYS A 445 26.73 -17.58 15.81
CA CYS A 445 27.06 -17.35 17.21
C CYS A 445 26.85 -18.57 18.12
N LYS A 446 25.98 -19.52 17.72
CA LYS A 446 25.88 -20.83 18.38
C LYS A 446 27.13 -21.69 18.23
N THR A 447 27.92 -21.48 17.17
CA THR A 447 29.12 -22.28 16.86
C THR A 447 30.43 -21.52 17.13
N ASN A 448 30.33 -20.23 17.50
CA ASN A 448 31.42 -19.29 17.72
C ASN A 448 32.50 -19.32 16.59
N SER A 449 32.05 -19.51 15.35
CA SER A 449 32.91 -19.66 14.18
C SER A 449 32.90 -18.40 13.31
N SER A 450 34.06 -17.75 13.16
CA SER A 450 34.23 -16.59 12.27
C SER A 450 34.06 -16.95 10.78
N GLU A 451 34.46 -18.17 10.39
CA GLU A 451 34.27 -18.68 9.03
C GLU A 451 32.78 -18.80 8.64
N CYS A 452 31.89 -19.03 9.61
CA CYS A 452 30.46 -19.10 9.38
C CYS A 452 29.89 -17.80 8.80
N PHE A 453 30.36 -16.64 9.28
CA PHE A 453 29.91 -15.33 8.79
C PHE A 453 30.27 -15.07 7.33
N THR A 454 31.37 -15.65 6.84
CA THR A 454 31.82 -15.50 5.44
C THR A 454 30.81 -16.11 4.46
N LYS A 455 30.19 -17.25 4.82
CA LYS A 455 29.12 -17.86 4.01
C LYS A 455 27.87 -16.99 3.94
N GLY A 456 27.63 -16.17 4.97
CA GLY A 456 26.54 -15.20 5.00
C GLY A 456 26.68 -14.10 3.95
N GLU A 457 27.90 -13.59 3.74
CA GLU A 457 28.18 -12.59 2.71
C GLU A 457 27.86 -13.12 1.30
N GLU A 458 28.21 -14.38 1.01
CA GLU A 458 27.87 -15.03 -0.25
C GLU A 458 26.35 -15.16 -0.45
N LEU A 459 25.61 -15.52 0.60
CA LEU A 459 24.14 -15.59 0.56
C LEU A 459 23.49 -14.23 0.32
N MET A 460 24.02 -13.16 0.92
CA MET A 460 23.54 -11.79 0.68
C MET A 460 23.78 -11.35 -0.76
N LYS A 461 24.99 -11.56 -1.29
CA LYS A 461 25.33 -11.28 -2.69
C LYS A 461 24.41 -12.02 -3.66
N LYS A 462 24.08 -13.28 -3.36
CA LYS A 462 23.12 -14.06 -4.14
C LYS A 462 21.73 -13.41 -4.17
N LYS A 463 21.19 -13.01 -3.01
CA LYS A 463 19.86 -12.34 -2.93
C LYS A 463 19.83 -11.02 -3.71
N ILE A 464 20.90 -10.23 -3.64
CA ILE A 464 21.05 -8.98 -4.40
C ILE A 464 21.03 -9.28 -5.90
N ALA A 465 21.86 -10.23 -6.36
CA ALA A 465 21.95 -10.61 -7.76
C ALA A 465 20.61 -11.13 -8.32
N GLU A 466 19.88 -11.95 -7.55
CA GLU A 466 18.54 -12.43 -7.93
C GLU A 466 17.56 -11.27 -8.15
N SER A 467 17.56 -10.28 -7.25
CA SER A 467 16.68 -9.10 -7.35
C SER A 467 17.04 -8.20 -8.53
N GLN A 468 18.34 -7.95 -8.75
CA GLN A 468 18.84 -7.19 -9.90
C GLN A 468 18.50 -7.87 -11.23
N ASN A 469 18.67 -9.19 -11.32
CA ASN A 469 18.38 -9.96 -12.53
C ASN A 469 16.90 -9.90 -12.91
N ILE A 470 15.98 -9.92 -11.93
CA ILE A 470 14.55 -9.82 -12.18
C ILE A 470 14.19 -8.43 -12.74
N LEU A 471 14.70 -7.36 -12.13
CA LEU A 471 14.50 -6.00 -12.63
C LEU A 471 15.03 -5.86 -14.07
N LYS A 472 16.30 -6.24 -14.28
CA LYS A 472 16.97 -6.15 -15.58
C LYS A 472 16.21 -6.90 -16.66
N LYS A 473 15.82 -8.16 -16.40
CA LYS A 473 15.06 -8.97 -17.35
C LYS A 473 13.72 -8.33 -17.72
N ASN A 474 12.98 -7.81 -16.74
CA ASN A 474 11.70 -7.16 -17.02
C ASN A 474 11.86 -5.87 -17.82
N CYS A 475 12.87 -5.05 -17.52
CA CYS A 475 13.15 -3.85 -18.30
C CYS A 475 13.64 -4.16 -19.72
N GLU A 476 14.48 -5.18 -19.89
CA GLU A 476 14.90 -5.65 -21.22
C GLU A 476 13.72 -6.21 -22.02
N ASP A 477 12.84 -7.01 -21.40
CA ASP A 477 11.62 -7.50 -22.04
C ASP A 477 10.76 -6.32 -22.49
N LEU A 478 10.51 -5.34 -21.60
CA LEU A 478 9.75 -4.14 -21.95
C LEU A 478 10.35 -3.40 -23.16
N GLN A 479 11.67 -3.23 -23.21
CA GLN A 479 12.35 -2.59 -24.34
C GLN A 479 12.23 -3.40 -25.64
N LYS A 480 12.34 -4.73 -25.56
CA LYS A 480 12.32 -5.64 -26.73
C LYS A 480 10.93 -5.81 -27.33
N ILE A 481 9.91 -6.04 -26.49
CA ILE A 481 8.57 -6.40 -26.96
C ILE A 481 7.52 -5.30 -26.77
N GLY A 482 7.83 -4.24 -26.02
CA GLY A 482 6.95 -3.13 -25.76
C GLY A 482 5.82 -3.43 -24.75
N ASN A 483 5.18 -2.36 -24.27
CA ASN A 483 4.13 -2.41 -23.24
C ASN A 483 3.00 -3.40 -23.54
N TYR A 484 2.46 -3.41 -24.75
CA TYR A 484 1.31 -4.24 -25.08
C TYR A 484 1.63 -5.74 -25.01
N ASN A 485 2.79 -6.15 -25.53
CA ASN A 485 3.17 -7.56 -25.54
C ASN A 485 3.64 -8.03 -24.17
N LEU A 486 4.35 -7.19 -23.40
CA LEU A 486 4.66 -7.49 -22.00
C LEU A 486 3.38 -7.69 -21.18
N ASN A 487 2.40 -6.83 -21.38
CA ASN A 487 1.10 -6.95 -20.73
C ASN A 487 0.37 -8.26 -21.09
N ASN A 488 0.37 -8.66 -22.36
CA ASN A 488 -0.22 -9.93 -22.78
C ASN A 488 0.54 -11.14 -22.20
N LYS A 489 1.88 -11.09 -22.12
CA LYS A 489 2.71 -12.13 -21.50
C LYS A 489 2.35 -12.31 -20.02
N LEU A 490 2.26 -11.20 -19.28
CA LEU A 490 1.84 -11.19 -17.88
C LEU A 490 0.39 -11.66 -17.72
N LEU A 491 -0.52 -11.24 -18.61
CA LEU A 491 -1.92 -11.65 -18.59
C LEU A 491 -2.08 -13.17 -18.75
N ILE A 492 -1.34 -13.77 -19.69
CA ILE A 492 -1.31 -15.23 -19.85
C ILE A 492 -0.78 -15.89 -18.57
N GLN A 493 0.33 -15.38 -18.02
CA GLN A 493 0.93 -15.94 -16.80
C GLN A 493 -0.05 -15.90 -15.62
N TYR A 494 -0.64 -14.74 -15.31
CA TYR A 494 -1.60 -14.60 -14.21
C TYR A 494 -2.89 -15.38 -14.45
N THR A 495 -3.34 -15.53 -15.70
CA THR A 495 -4.49 -16.40 -16.00
C THR A 495 -4.18 -17.86 -15.71
N LYS A 496 -2.94 -18.32 -15.92
CA LYS A 496 -2.52 -19.69 -15.58
C LYS A 496 -2.40 -19.93 -14.08
N THR A 497 -1.95 -18.94 -13.31
CA THR A 497 -1.69 -19.09 -11.88
C THR A 497 -2.89 -18.71 -11.00
N ILE A 498 -3.81 -17.87 -11.51
CA ILE A 498 -5.00 -17.38 -10.80
C ILE A 498 -6.26 -17.38 -11.71
N PRO A 499 -6.62 -18.51 -12.32
CA PRO A 499 -7.73 -18.59 -13.29
C PRO A 499 -9.12 -18.30 -12.68
N GLN A 500 -9.25 -18.26 -11.35
CA GLN A 500 -10.49 -17.95 -10.64
C GLN A 500 -10.91 -16.48 -10.77
N LEU A 501 -9.95 -15.56 -10.96
CA LEU A 501 -10.25 -14.13 -11.14
C LEU A 501 -11.03 -13.89 -12.43
N GLU A 502 -12.00 -12.98 -12.43
CA GLU A 502 -12.69 -12.57 -13.65
C GLU A 502 -11.74 -11.94 -14.67
N SER A 503 -12.12 -11.96 -15.95
CA SER A 503 -11.29 -11.41 -17.03
C SER A 503 -10.92 -9.94 -16.80
N LYS A 504 -11.86 -9.14 -16.27
CA LYS A 504 -11.62 -7.73 -15.93
C LYS A 504 -10.48 -7.60 -14.90
N SER A 505 -10.54 -8.35 -13.80
CA SER A 505 -9.52 -8.32 -12.75
C SER A 505 -8.16 -8.83 -13.23
N LEU A 506 -8.12 -9.89 -14.04
CA LEU A 506 -6.86 -10.39 -14.64
C LEU A 506 -6.21 -9.34 -15.57
N ILE A 507 -7.03 -8.65 -16.38
CA ILE A 507 -6.57 -7.57 -17.25
C ILE A 507 -6.03 -6.42 -16.39
N GLU A 508 -6.74 -6.01 -15.34
CA GLU A 508 -6.32 -4.96 -14.42
C GLU A 508 -5.00 -5.29 -13.71
N VAL A 509 -4.85 -6.50 -13.16
CA VAL A 509 -3.61 -6.97 -12.53
C VAL A 509 -2.44 -6.94 -13.52
N SER A 510 -2.61 -7.52 -14.71
CA SER A 510 -1.54 -7.54 -15.72
C SER A 510 -1.18 -6.14 -16.20
N GLN A 511 -2.18 -5.24 -16.31
CA GLN A 511 -1.98 -3.86 -16.72
C GLN A 511 -1.19 -3.10 -15.66
N SER A 512 -1.58 -3.20 -14.38
CA SER A 512 -0.87 -2.58 -13.27
C SER A 512 0.59 -3.04 -13.20
N MET A 513 0.86 -4.34 -13.34
CA MET A 513 2.24 -4.85 -13.39
C MET A 513 3.05 -4.27 -14.56
N THR A 514 2.43 -4.13 -15.73
CA THR A 514 3.09 -3.53 -16.91
C THR A 514 3.36 -2.05 -16.69
N GLU A 515 2.43 -1.33 -16.08
CA GLU A 515 2.57 0.10 -15.79
C GLU A 515 3.65 0.38 -14.74
N VAL A 516 3.83 -0.53 -13.77
CA VAL A 516 4.98 -0.51 -12.86
C VAL A 516 6.28 -0.64 -13.65
N ALA A 517 6.39 -1.63 -14.54
CA ALA A 517 7.58 -1.79 -15.38
C ALA A 517 7.83 -0.56 -16.26
N ASP A 518 6.80 -0.05 -16.95
CA ASP A 518 6.92 1.11 -17.84
C ASP A 518 7.44 2.36 -17.13
N ALA A 519 6.97 2.57 -15.91
CA ALA A 519 7.35 3.74 -15.14
C ALA A 519 8.71 3.57 -14.47
N CYS A 520 8.96 2.43 -13.85
CA CYS A 520 10.17 2.18 -13.07
C CYS A 520 11.41 1.90 -13.94
N CYS A 521 11.25 1.34 -15.15
CA CYS A 521 12.41 1.16 -16.04
C CYS A 521 12.93 2.50 -16.62
N LYS A 522 12.18 3.60 -16.49
CA LYS A 522 12.54 4.94 -17.01
C LYS A 522 13.10 5.87 -15.93
N VAL A 523 13.06 5.49 -14.66
CA VAL A 523 13.68 6.30 -13.60
C VAL A 523 15.20 6.12 -13.61
N LYS A 524 15.92 7.03 -12.94
CA LYS A 524 17.39 6.95 -12.78
C LYS A 524 17.78 5.57 -12.23
N GLU A 525 18.89 5.00 -12.72
CA GLU A 525 19.32 3.62 -12.41
C GLU A 525 19.30 3.30 -10.91
N GLY A 526 19.83 4.20 -10.07
CA GLY A 526 19.80 4.10 -8.61
C GLY A 526 18.43 4.25 -7.93
N ALA A 527 17.32 4.36 -8.66
CA ALA A 527 15.97 4.40 -8.10
C ALA A 527 15.05 3.30 -8.69
N GLN A 528 15.53 2.56 -9.70
CA GLN A 528 14.71 1.60 -10.44
C GLN A 528 14.21 0.46 -9.55
N MET A 529 15.09 -0.10 -8.71
CA MET A 529 14.74 -1.24 -7.85
C MET A 529 13.71 -0.88 -6.80
N SER A 530 13.91 0.24 -6.09
CA SER A 530 12.93 0.73 -5.11
C SER A 530 11.57 1.01 -5.75
N CYS A 531 11.56 1.63 -6.94
CA CYS A 531 10.33 1.86 -7.69
C CYS A 531 9.64 0.53 -8.06
N PHE A 532 10.40 -0.40 -8.64
CA PHE A 532 9.88 -1.67 -9.16
C PHE A 532 9.32 -2.55 -8.05
N ASP A 533 10.10 -2.81 -6.99
CA ASP A 533 9.65 -3.69 -5.91
C ASP A 533 8.47 -3.09 -5.14
N SER A 534 8.47 -1.78 -4.87
CA SER A 534 7.33 -1.12 -4.21
C SER A 534 6.07 -1.18 -5.09
N GLY A 535 6.22 -0.95 -6.40
CA GLY A 535 5.13 -1.05 -7.36
C GLY A 535 4.54 -2.46 -7.45
N VAL A 536 5.41 -3.47 -7.56
CA VAL A 536 5.00 -4.88 -7.58
C VAL A 536 4.34 -5.26 -6.26
N ASP A 537 4.89 -4.83 -5.12
CA ASP A 537 4.36 -5.10 -3.79
C ASP A 537 2.91 -4.62 -3.62
N MET A 538 2.60 -3.42 -4.13
CA MET A 538 1.23 -2.90 -4.14
C MET A 538 0.27 -3.78 -4.94
N VAL A 539 0.66 -4.20 -6.15
CA VAL A 539 -0.19 -5.05 -7.00
C VAL A 539 -0.39 -6.43 -6.38
N LEU A 540 0.65 -7.01 -5.77
CA LEU A 540 0.53 -8.27 -5.03
C LEU A 540 -0.37 -8.12 -3.78
N GLY A 541 -0.31 -6.96 -3.11
CA GLY A 541 -1.22 -6.60 -2.04
C GLY A 541 -2.69 -6.58 -2.48
N ASP A 542 -2.98 -6.05 -3.67
CA ASP A 542 -4.34 -6.06 -4.24
C ASP A 542 -4.82 -7.50 -4.53
N ILE A 543 -3.96 -8.37 -5.05
CA ILE A 543 -4.28 -9.79 -5.24
C ILE A 543 -4.59 -10.46 -3.90
N CYS A 544 -3.81 -10.17 -2.85
CA CYS A 544 -4.05 -10.73 -1.53
C CYS A 544 -5.34 -10.22 -0.89
N GLN A 545 -5.71 -8.96 -1.13
CA GLN A 545 -7.01 -8.45 -0.69
C GLN A 545 -8.16 -9.17 -1.41
N MET A 546 -8.04 -9.42 -2.71
CA MET A 546 -9.04 -10.22 -3.44
C MET A 546 -9.16 -11.63 -2.84
N GLN A 547 -8.02 -12.27 -2.53
CA GLN A 547 -7.97 -13.59 -1.90
C GLN A 547 -8.66 -13.65 -0.52
N GLU A 548 -8.62 -12.56 0.25
CA GLU A 548 -9.30 -12.47 1.54
C GLU A 548 -10.82 -12.26 1.38
N GLY A 549 -11.23 -11.48 0.38
CA GLY A 549 -12.65 -11.27 0.06
C GLY A 549 -13.33 -12.50 -0.55
N PHE A 550 -12.63 -13.20 -1.43
CA PHE A 550 -13.07 -14.47 -2.00
C PHE A 550 -11.87 -15.38 -2.26
N PHE A 551 -12.00 -16.64 -1.84
CA PHE A 551 -10.91 -17.61 -1.96
C PHE A 551 -10.59 -17.86 -3.45
N LEU A 552 -9.36 -17.56 -3.89
CA LEU A 552 -8.89 -17.81 -5.25
C LEU A 552 -8.36 -19.25 -5.34
N ASN A 553 -7.23 -19.53 -4.70
CA ASN A 553 -6.67 -20.87 -4.61
C ASN A 553 -5.67 -21.00 -3.45
N ALA A 554 -5.29 -22.24 -3.11
CA ALA A 554 -4.40 -22.53 -1.99
C ALA A 554 -2.98 -21.98 -2.19
N LYS A 555 -2.47 -21.93 -3.43
CA LYS A 555 -1.12 -21.43 -3.74
C LYS A 555 -1.02 -19.92 -3.51
N VAL A 556 -2.04 -19.16 -3.94
CA VAL A 556 -2.16 -17.72 -3.68
C VAL A 556 -2.39 -17.45 -2.19
N SER A 557 -3.28 -18.22 -1.54
CA SER A 557 -3.48 -18.13 -0.08
C SER A 557 -2.16 -18.34 0.69
N HIS A 558 -1.33 -19.28 0.26
CA HIS A 558 -0.01 -19.50 0.82
C HIS A 558 0.89 -18.27 0.60
N CYS A 559 1.02 -17.78 -0.64
CA CYS A 559 1.86 -16.61 -0.93
C CYS A 559 1.41 -15.31 -0.25
N CYS A 560 0.13 -15.18 0.11
CA CYS A 560 -0.38 -14.05 0.88
C CYS A 560 -0.13 -14.17 2.39
N SER A 561 0.13 -15.39 2.89
CA SER A 561 0.34 -15.67 4.31
C SER A 561 1.80 -15.96 4.70
N VAL A 562 2.70 -16.16 3.72
CA VAL A 562 4.15 -16.16 3.99
C VAL A 562 4.62 -14.79 4.50
N SER A 563 5.85 -14.71 5.02
CA SER A 563 6.40 -13.43 5.49
C SER A 563 6.38 -12.36 4.40
N TYR A 564 6.23 -11.09 4.80
CA TYR A 564 6.24 -9.94 3.90
C TYR A 564 7.40 -9.99 2.90
N THR A 565 8.61 -10.29 3.40
CA THR A 565 9.83 -10.41 2.59
C THR A 565 9.79 -11.53 1.56
N LYS A 566 9.05 -12.63 1.81
CA LYS A 566 8.99 -13.78 0.90
C LYS A 566 7.84 -13.69 -0.10
N ARG A 567 6.89 -12.78 0.10
CA ARG A 567 5.69 -12.62 -0.75
C ARG A 567 6.03 -12.55 -2.24
N ARG A 568 6.87 -11.61 -2.65
CA ARG A 568 7.21 -11.40 -4.07
C ARG A 568 7.89 -12.62 -4.69
N GLN A 569 8.79 -13.27 -3.96
CA GLN A 569 9.45 -14.50 -4.41
C GLN A 569 8.46 -15.65 -4.56
N CYS A 570 7.55 -15.82 -3.59
CA CYS A 570 6.48 -16.82 -3.65
C CYS A 570 5.60 -16.63 -4.88
N PHE A 571 5.11 -15.40 -5.12
CA PHE A 571 4.31 -15.09 -6.30
C PHE A 571 5.05 -15.32 -7.62
N SER A 572 6.36 -15.01 -7.66
CA SER A 572 7.20 -15.24 -8.84
C SER A 572 7.42 -16.73 -9.14
N ALA A 573 7.31 -17.58 -8.12
CA ALA A 573 7.45 -19.03 -8.22
C ALA A 573 6.10 -19.77 -8.40
N LEU A 574 4.98 -19.04 -8.50
CA LEU A 574 3.69 -19.66 -8.75
C LEU A 574 3.68 -20.38 -10.10
N GLU A 575 3.41 -21.67 -10.02
CA GLU A 575 3.13 -22.50 -11.19
C GLU A 575 1.64 -22.45 -11.55
N MET A 576 1.29 -23.09 -12.67
CA MET A 576 -0.09 -23.26 -13.11
C MET A 576 -0.96 -23.82 -11.99
N ASP A 577 -2.19 -23.33 -11.88
CA ASP A 577 -3.15 -23.85 -10.92
C ASP A 577 -3.77 -25.15 -11.43
N ASP A 578 -3.29 -26.26 -10.88
CA ASP A 578 -3.74 -27.62 -11.15
C ASP A 578 -5.08 -27.96 -10.49
N SER A 579 -5.55 -27.14 -9.54
CA SER A 579 -6.87 -27.29 -8.93
C SER A 579 -8.00 -26.66 -9.74
N TYR A 580 -7.65 -25.82 -10.73
CA TYR A 580 -8.65 -25.18 -11.58
C TYR A 580 -9.28 -26.18 -12.55
N THR A 581 -10.60 -26.24 -12.54
CA THR A 581 -11.38 -27.00 -13.52
C THR A 581 -11.88 -26.05 -14.60
N PRO A 582 -11.36 -26.14 -15.85
CA PRO A 582 -11.87 -25.34 -16.97
C PRO A 582 -13.36 -25.56 -17.15
N GLN A 583 -14.09 -24.47 -17.46
CA GLN A 583 -15.47 -24.60 -17.89
C GLN A 583 -15.52 -25.41 -19.20
N PRO A 584 -16.58 -26.23 -19.42
CA PRO A 584 -16.79 -26.87 -20.70
C PRO A 584 -16.76 -25.85 -21.83
N PHE A 585 -16.19 -26.23 -22.97
CA PHE A 585 -16.23 -25.38 -24.15
C PHE A 585 -17.69 -25.07 -24.50
N SER A 586 -18.03 -23.78 -24.52
CA SER A 586 -19.31 -23.29 -25.03
C SER A 586 -19.06 -22.35 -26.20
N PRO A 587 -19.68 -22.61 -27.37
CA PRO A 587 -19.65 -21.68 -28.50
C PRO A 587 -20.08 -20.26 -28.12
N ASP A 588 -20.96 -20.12 -27.12
CA ASP A 588 -21.47 -18.83 -26.65
C ASP A 588 -20.37 -17.93 -26.06
N LEU A 589 -19.24 -18.48 -25.60
CA LEU A 589 -18.10 -17.70 -25.11
C LEU A 589 -17.44 -16.87 -26.20
N PHE A 590 -17.68 -17.22 -27.47
CA PHE A 590 -17.06 -16.64 -28.66
C PHE A 590 -18.06 -15.97 -29.60
N LYS A 591 -19.34 -15.95 -29.23
CA LYS A 591 -20.37 -15.21 -29.97
C LYS A 591 -20.13 -13.72 -29.82
N LEU A 592 -19.96 -13.05 -30.94
CA LEU A 592 -19.88 -11.62 -31.08
C LEU A 592 -21.18 -11.13 -31.72
N ARG A 593 -21.43 -9.84 -31.62
CA ARG A 593 -22.58 -9.19 -32.27
C ARG A 593 -22.12 -7.88 -32.87
N ALA A 594 -22.97 -7.21 -33.63
CA ALA A 594 -22.63 -5.90 -34.20
C ALA A 594 -22.18 -4.87 -33.13
N ASP A 595 -22.66 -4.98 -31.89
CA ASP A 595 -22.21 -4.15 -30.75
C ASP A 595 -20.73 -4.36 -30.37
N SER A 596 -20.15 -5.49 -30.76
CA SER A 596 -18.73 -5.81 -30.59
C SER A 596 -17.86 -4.92 -31.47
N CYS A 597 -18.43 -4.25 -32.47
CA CYS A 597 -17.76 -3.22 -33.27
C CYS A 597 -17.85 -1.82 -32.67
N VAL A 598 -18.61 -1.61 -31.60
CA VAL A 598 -18.58 -0.35 -30.85
C VAL A 598 -17.22 -0.28 -30.15
N ILE A 599 -16.28 0.39 -30.82
CA ILE A 599 -14.92 0.67 -30.35
C ILE A 599 -14.86 2.19 -30.22
N SER A 600 -15.20 2.68 -29.04
CA SER A 600 -15.19 4.11 -28.75
C SER A 600 -13.77 4.65 -28.56
N SER A 601 -12.79 3.76 -28.36
CA SER A 601 -11.38 4.11 -28.18
C SER A 601 -10.43 2.95 -28.52
N PRO A 602 -9.13 3.22 -28.82
CA PRO A 602 -8.10 2.18 -28.92
C PRO A 602 -8.01 1.26 -27.69
N ARG A 603 -8.46 1.76 -26.54
CA ARG A 603 -8.51 1.01 -25.28
C ARG A 603 -9.59 -0.05 -25.28
N ASP A 604 -10.77 0.25 -25.81
CA ASP A 604 -11.88 -0.71 -25.84
C ASP A 604 -11.53 -1.90 -26.73
N LEU A 605 -10.88 -1.63 -27.85
CA LEU A 605 -10.32 -2.66 -28.71
C LEU A 605 -9.25 -3.49 -27.98
N LYS A 606 -8.34 -2.85 -27.24
CA LYS A 606 -7.34 -3.56 -26.42
C LYS A 606 -8.02 -4.50 -25.41
N ASN A 607 -9.00 -4.00 -24.67
CA ASN A 607 -9.74 -4.78 -23.67
C ASN A 607 -10.45 -5.98 -24.30
N LYS A 608 -11.15 -5.80 -25.41
CA LYS A 608 -11.83 -6.90 -26.14
C LYS A 608 -10.84 -8.02 -26.53
N LYS A 609 -9.68 -7.66 -27.08
CA LYS A 609 -8.62 -8.63 -27.42
C LYS A 609 -8.11 -9.40 -26.21
N GLN A 610 -7.94 -8.71 -25.09
CA GLN A 610 -7.42 -9.30 -23.86
C GLN A 610 -8.46 -10.17 -23.15
N THR A 611 -9.74 -9.79 -23.20
CA THR A 611 -10.84 -10.64 -22.70
C THR A 611 -10.88 -11.96 -23.45
N PHE A 612 -10.79 -11.92 -24.79
CA PHE A 612 -10.71 -13.14 -25.61
C PHE A 612 -9.48 -13.99 -25.24
N LEU A 613 -8.31 -13.37 -25.07
CA LEU A 613 -7.09 -14.07 -24.64
C LEU A 613 -7.28 -14.77 -23.29
N VAL A 614 -7.88 -14.12 -22.31
CA VAL A 614 -8.16 -14.72 -21.00
C VAL A 614 -9.10 -15.90 -21.14
N GLN A 615 -10.21 -15.75 -21.87
CA GLN A 615 -11.19 -16.82 -22.09
C GLN A 615 -10.52 -18.05 -22.73
N LEU A 616 -9.69 -17.83 -23.76
CA LEU A 616 -8.96 -18.89 -24.43
C LEU A 616 -7.97 -19.62 -23.50
N VAL A 617 -7.25 -18.88 -22.64
CA VAL A 617 -6.32 -19.49 -21.69
C VAL A 617 -7.06 -20.23 -20.58
N LYS A 618 -8.17 -19.68 -20.05
CA LYS A 618 -8.99 -20.38 -19.05
C LYS A 618 -9.56 -21.69 -19.58
N LEU A 619 -9.95 -21.72 -20.85
CA LEU A 619 -10.42 -22.93 -21.53
C LEU A 619 -9.35 -24.03 -21.56
N LYS A 620 -8.08 -23.67 -21.71
CA LYS A 620 -6.95 -24.61 -21.62
C LYS A 620 -5.69 -23.92 -21.09
N LEU A 621 -5.44 -24.05 -19.78
CA LEU A 621 -4.33 -23.34 -19.11
C LEU A 621 -2.96 -23.67 -19.71
N ASN A 622 -2.76 -24.88 -20.23
CA ASN A 622 -1.52 -25.31 -20.87
C ASN A 622 -1.52 -25.13 -22.40
N ILE A 623 -2.35 -24.23 -22.94
CA ILE A 623 -2.34 -23.94 -24.38
C ILE A 623 -0.98 -23.40 -24.83
N GLU A 624 -0.36 -24.13 -25.75
CA GLU A 624 0.93 -23.80 -26.38
C GLU A 624 0.80 -22.60 -27.32
N ASP A 625 1.87 -21.81 -27.44
CA ASP A 625 1.92 -20.61 -28.27
C ASP A 625 1.58 -20.90 -29.75
N TYR A 626 2.06 -22.02 -30.29
CA TYR A 626 1.81 -22.41 -31.68
C TYR A 626 0.33 -22.76 -31.96
N ARG A 627 -0.44 -23.14 -30.94
CA ARG A 627 -1.90 -23.37 -31.04
C ARG A 627 -2.69 -22.10 -30.74
N ARG A 628 -2.23 -21.32 -29.75
CA ARG A 628 -2.91 -20.11 -29.29
C ARG A 628 -2.82 -18.97 -30.31
N ASN A 629 -1.63 -18.71 -30.86
CA ASN A 629 -1.39 -17.53 -31.68
C ASN A 629 -2.20 -17.52 -33.00
N PRO A 630 -2.37 -18.65 -33.72
CA PRO A 630 -3.25 -18.70 -34.90
C PRO A 630 -4.71 -18.35 -34.59
N ILE A 631 -5.22 -18.78 -33.43
CA ILE A 631 -6.60 -18.51 -33.00
C ILE A 631 -6.79 -17.02 -32.69
N ILE A 632 -5.83 -16.41 -31.98
CA ILE A 632 -5.82 -14.97 -31.76
C ILE A 632 -5.78 -14.22 -33.09
N ALA A 633 -4.94 -14.64 -34.04
CA ALA A 633 -4.85 -14.01 -35.35
C ALA A 633 -6.18 -14.11 -36.13
N ALA A 634 -6.84 -15.27 -36.09
CA ALA A 634 -8.14 -15.48 -36.70
C ALA A 634 -9.22 -14.56 -36.08
N PHE A 635 -9.27 -14.49 -34.75
CA PHE A 635 -10.17 -13.56 -34.03
C PHE A 635 -9.94 -12.11 -34.44
N LEU A 636 -8.68 -11.67 -34.49
CA LEU A 636 -8.32 -10.31 -34.89
C LEU A 636 -8.71 -10.01 -36.34
N SER A 637 -8.49 -10.95 -37.26
CA SER A 637 -8.86 -10.81 -38.66
C SER A 637 -10.39 -10.76 -38.85
N MET A 638 -11.13 -11.55 -38.08
CA MET A 638 -12.59 -11.54 -38.09
C MET A 638 -13.13 -10.20 -37.58
N MET A 639 -12.63 -9.71 -36.45
CA MET A 639 -13.00 -8.40 -35.91
C MET A 639 -12.71 -7.27 -36.91
N ASP A 640 -11.56 -7.26 -37.56
CA ASP A 640 -11.21 -6.23 -38.56
C ASP A 640 -12.13 -6.28 -39.79
N ARG A 641 -12.43 -7.50 -40.29
CA ARG A 641 -13.28 -7.71 -41.45
C ARG A 641 -14.73 -7.36 -41.16
N CYS A 642 -15.32 -7.95 -40.13
CA CYS A 642 -16.75 -7.80 -39.85
C CYS A 642 -17.12 -6.41 -39.33
N CYS A 643 -16.22 -5.71 -38.64
CA CYS A 643 -16.50 -4.33 -38.25
C CYS A 643 -16.45 -3.33 -39.41
N LYS A 644 -15.88 -3.71 -40.57
CA LYS A 644 -15.88 -2.92 -41.81
C LYS A 644 -16.99 -3.34 -42.79
N ALA A 645 -17.73 -4.42 -42.49
CA ALA A 645 -18.80 -4.89 -43.35
C ALA A 645 -20.04 -3.96 -43.30
N ASP A 646 -20.77 -3.92 -44.41
CA ASP A 646 -22.05 -3.20 -44.52
C ASP A 646 -23.09 -3.82 -43.58
N ASP A 647 -23.25 -5.15 -43.62
CA ASP A 647 -23.97 -5.93 -42.62
C ASP A 647 -22.99 -6.63 -41.67
N LYS A 648 -22.82 -6.03 -40.48
CA LYS A 648 -21.89 -6.53 -39.45
C LYS A 648 -22.40 -7.81 -38.79
N GLU A 649 -23.71 -7.89 -38.58
CA GLU A 649 -24.34 -9.03 -37.91
C GLU A 649 -24.24 -10.27 -38.80
N GLU A 650 -24.57 -10.12 -40.08
CA GLU A 650 -24.42 -11.20 -41.07
C GLU A 650 -22.96 -11.65 -41.20
N CYS A 651 -21.98 -10.73 -41.22
CA CYS A 651 -20.57 -11.10 -41.27
C CYS A 651 -20.15 -11.96 -40.06
N PHE A 652 -20.53 -11.56 -38.85
CA PHE A 652 -20.20 -12.33 -37.65
C PHE A 652 -20.86 -13.71 -37.67
N LEU A 653 -22.13 -13.81 -38.09
CA LEU A 653 -22.83 -15.10 -38.24
C LEU A 653 -22.09 -16.07 -39.19
N VAL A 654 -21.37 -15.55 -40.18
CA VAL A 654 -20.60 -16.35 -41.16
C VAL A 654 -19.19 -16.70 -40.67
N GLU A 655 -18.50 -15.78 -40.00
CA GLU A 655 -17.09 -15.98 -39.60
C GLU A 655 -16.94 -16.67 -38.23
N GLU A 656 -17.90 -16.48 -37.32
CA GLU A 656 -17.85 -17.08 -35.97
C GLU A 656 -17.75 -18.60 -35.96
N PRO A 657 -18.53 -19.36 -36.75
CA PRO A 657 -18.43 -20.82 -36.77
C PRO A 657 -17.01 -21.31 -37.09
N LYS A 658 -16.29 -20.59 -37.96
CA LYS A 658 -14.90 -20.93 -38.32
C LYS A 658 -13.95 -20.74 -37.15
N LEU A 659 -14.13 -19.66 -36.38
CA LEU A 659 -13.35 -19.42 -35.18
C LEU A 659 -13.65 -20.45 -34.08
N ILE A 660 -14.94 -20.78 -33.90
CA ILE A 660 -15.40 -21.78 -32.94
C ILE A 660 -14.79 -23.15 -33.25
N GLU A 661 -14.80 -23.58 -34.52
CA GLU A 661 -14.18 -24.83 -34.98
C GLU A 661 -12.66 -24.86 -34.68
N MET A 662 -11.95 -23.77 -34.97
CA MET A 662 -10.53 -23.64 -34.60
C MET A 662 -10.29 -23.79 -33.09
N CYS A 663 -11.19 -23.24 -32.27
CA CYS A 663 -11.11 -23.37 -30.81
C CYS A 663 -11.46 -24.78 -30.32
N GLN A 664 -12.37 -25.50 -30.98
CA GLN A 664 -12.72 -26.89 -30.64
C GLN A 664 -11.55 -27.84 -30.85
N HIS A 665 -10.81 -27.68 -31.94
CA HIS A 665 -9.61 -28.48 -32.23
C HIS A 665 -8.51 -28.37 -31.15
N ILE A 666 -8.54 -27.35 -30.30
CA ILE A 666 -7.67 -27.24 -29.11
C ILE A 666 -7.86 -28.43 -28.16
N PHE A 667 -9.08 -28.97 -28.09
CA PHE A 667 -9.52 -29.98 -27.13
C PHE A 667 -9.49 -31.41 -27.67
N GLU A 668 -9.58 -31.59 -28.99
CA GLU A 668 -9.72 -32.91 -29.62
C GLU A 668 -8.40 -33.71 -29.71
N THR A 669 -7.24 -33.07 -29.50
CA THR A 669 -5.92 -33.69 -29.68
C THR A 669 -5.39 -34.48 -28.48
N LYS A 670 -6.27 -35.06 -27.64
CA LYS A 670 -5.85 -35.98 -26.57
C LYS A 670 -5.90 -37.47 -26.93
N ASN A 671 -6.53 -37.87 -28.05
CA ASN A 671 -6.70 -39.30 -28.37
C ASN A 671 -5.64 -39.92 -29.29
N SER A 672 -4.73 -39.14 -29.90
CA SER A 672 -3.80 -39.70 -30.90
C SER A 672 -2.43 -40.13 -30.36
N ILE A 673 -2.19 -40.12 -29.05
CA ILE A 673 -0.90 -40.54 -28.44
C ILE A 673 -1.05 -41.84 -27.61
N GLN A 674 -2.27 -42.32 -27.36
CA GLN A 674 -2.50 -43.61 -26.69
C GLN A 674 -2.76 -44.79 -27.63
N GLU A 675 -2.86 -44.57 -28.95
CA GLU A 675 -3.01 -45.65 -29.94
C GLU A 675 -1.69 -45.99 -30.67
N ALA A 676 -0.56 -45.44 -30.22
CA ALA A 676 0.77 -45.73 -30.77
C ALA A 676 1.82 -46.05 -29.68
N ALA A 677 1.40 -46.73 -28.61
CA ALA A 677 2.29 -47.33 -27.61
C ALA A 677 2.00 -48.83 -27.46
#